data_AF-A0A150PTC0-F1
#
_entry.id   AF-A0A150PTC0-F1
#
_cell.length_a   1.000
_cell.length_b   1.000
_cell.length_c   1.000
_cell.angle_alpha   90.00
_cell.angle_beta   90.00
_cell.angle_gamma   90.00
#
_symmetry.space_group_name_H-M   'P 1'
#
loop_
_entity.id
_entity.type
_entity.pdbx_description
1 polymer ?
#
loop_
_entity_poly.entity_id
_entity_poly.type
_entity_poly.pdbx_seq_one_letter_code
_entity_poly.pdbx_strand_id
1 'polypeptide(L)'
;MQAQPFPRPIKILLFAANPNATERLRIDKEFREIRAALRAEEQSGAVEIEQRYAGRPEDLQDSLLLLRPHIVHFSGHGTASEELLLEESGGEARRVSKKAFANLFEILRDRIRLVVLNACRSKPLADAVGEHIEHAIGMDDALADEAAVDFAVALYKGIAFGRTVRDAFNLGRNALQLKGLADADVPALVTRVATQEKPPTISIAKGPRSAVQVLFVLDLNSDTPVARDEVEAHLPDQRSDRHVFFLSKYGARQVHRGIGVDFSGCADALARMVADARGRLSSDGPPVRYYVAGRAALPVFTHLGMELSGWADVTLINQRKSLIWDVLSFQGQHAEAGDPFFKIVKGLDLDEPSEADGRVAVFISTGHVARRADIHDFLQAHNSSAAGFIEVRAERSTLATLDATNAGVAMNELSRIFERLPSAFPRRKGVALFIAGPATLAFMAGRAINLQSIQDVWVPNYEDGAYRFAAVLPWKGRTRAQVSDEAQDELTRKRLLESIVTRIHALQRTLRAEHLPSTLRPEEVHQFLARLSAMRIDSELRGDDFELNITEGSMVFGKGLIEALRVLPEADRARVGQSLFLHELFHFSQNLQSTTCHGVGRAGVAREEVDYWADAMTVATLAAWEIHRGGEAGKESAREITVAYVDAVLSGIEAFDRFEQGERIDVLYERRLRRYLIWHLQRARAQALMQAEQLWELFGKRLLVELAPLQGRLDERFDKVVDAPQENAEIFVVLEGKLMRSRPAAHAPSVILEAVRTFERNKLSRVMRAVREQHSGLLVPWAR
;
A
#
# COMPACT_ATOMS: atom_id res chain seq x y z
N MET A 1 42.11 20.89 1.60
CA MET A 1 40.88 20.44 0.92
C MET A 1 39.96 21.64 0.75
N GLN A 2 39.65 22.05 -0.47
CA GLN A 2 38.63 23.08 -0.71
C GLN A 2 37.26 22.46 -0.42
N ALA A 3 36.44 23.12 0.40
CA ALA A 3 35.10 22.66 0.75
C ALA A 3 34.22 22.63 -0.51
N GLN A 4 33.60 21.48 -0.79
CA GLN A 4 32.74 21.32 -1.96
C GLN A 4 31.39 22.02 -1.72
N PRO A 5 30.81 22.69 -2.74
CA PRO A 5 29.46 23.26 -2.65
C PRO A 5 28.40 22.18 -2.36
N PHE A 6 27.22 22.57 -1.87
CA PHE A 6 26.13 21.61 -1.64
C PHE A 6 25.65 21.00 -2.97
N PRO A 7 25.34 19.69 -3.00
CA PRO A 7 24.71 19.08 -4.17
C PRO A 7 23.32 19.68 -4.39
N ARG A 8 22.95 19.93 -5.66
CA ARG A 8 21.63 20.44 -6.04
C ARG A 8 20.69 19.28 -6.45
N PRO A 9 19.41 19.27 -6.05
CA PRO A 9 18.75 20.23 -5.16
C PRO A 9 19.28 20.19 -3.72
N ILE A 10 19.50 21.38 -3.12
CA ILE A 10 19.87 21.49 -1.71
C ILE A 10 18.61 21.26 -0.86
N LYS A 11 18.47 20.06 -0.29
CA LYS A 11 17.41 19.75 0.69
C LYS A 11 17.68 20.39 2.06
N ILE A 12 16.75 21.23 2.51
CA ILE A 12 16.79 21.95 3.79
C ILE A 12 15.57 21.54 4.62
N LEU A 13 15.80 21.03 5.83
CA LEU A 13 14.76 20.82 6.83
C LEU A 13 14.75 22.01 7.79
N LEU A 14 13.65 22.76 7.81
CA LEU A 14 13.35 23.77 8.81
C LEU A 14 12.44 23.14 9.88
N PHE A 15 12.98 22.92 11.07
CA PHE A 15 12.32 22.23 12.17
C PHE A 15 12.14 23.18 13.35
N ALA A 16 10.91 23.31 13.83
CA ALA A 16 10.53 24.25 14.87
C ALA A 16 9.78 23.59 16.02
N ALA A 17 10.07 24.02 17.25
CA ALA A 17 9.29 23.70 18.44
C ALA A 17 9.02 24.96 19.26
N ASN A 18 7.78 25.16 19.70
CA ASN A 18 7.36 26.34 20.46
C ASN A 18 6.34 25.93 21.54
N PRO A 19 6.78 25.19 22.59
CA PRO A 19 5.88 24.63 23.60
C PRO A 19 5.05 25.71 24.31
N ASN A 20 3.83 25.35 24.75
CA ASN A 20 2.86 26.31 25.31
C ASN A 20 3.36 27.10 26.53
N ALA A 21 4.28 26.51 27.31
CA ALA A 21 4.80 27.09 28.55
C ALA A 21 6.02 28.02 28.36
N THR A 22 6.43 28.32 27.13
CA THR A 22 7.58 29.19 26.82
C THR A 22 7.15 30.53 26.24
N GLU A 23 8.09 31.49 26.20
CA GLU A 23 7.86 32.77 25.52
C GLU A 23 7.66 32.54 24.02
N ARG A 24 6.60 33.08 23.44
CA ARG A 24 6.23 32.73 22.07
C ARG A 24 7.17 33.35 21.04
N LEU A 25 8.06 32.52 20.47
CA LEU A 25 8.93 32.92 19.36
C LEU A 25 8.17 33.08 18.05
N ARG A 26 8.57 34.05 17.23
CA ARG A 26 8.02 34.29 15.88
C ARG A 26 8.68 33.43 14.80
N ILE A 27 8.74 32.12 15.04
CA ILE A 27 9.38 31.15 14.13
C ILE A 27 8.70 31.11 12.75
N ASP A 28 7.39 31.40 12.71
CA ASP A 28 6.62 31.60 11.49
C ASP A 28 7.20 32.69 10.59
N LYS A 29 7.67 33.79 11.20
CA LYS A 29 8.33 34.90 10.49
C LYS A 29 9.66 34.41 9.93
N GLU A 30 10.48 33.74 10.75
CA GLU A 30 11.78 33.23 10.32
C GLU A 30 11.68 32.31 9.09
N PHE A 31 10.86 31.26 9.17
CA PHE A 31 10.76 30.28 8.09
C PHE A 31 10.19 30.91 6.81
N ARG A 32 9.25 31.85 6.95
CA ARG A 32 8.72 32.60 5.82
C ARG A 32 9.80 33.45 5.15
N GLU A 33 10.61 34.19 5.91
CA GLU A 33 11.65 35.04 5.34
C GLU A 33 12.77 34.21 4.68
N ILE A 34 13.16 33.07 5.27
CA ILE A 34 14.10 32.13 4.66
C ILE A 34 13.57 31.61 3.32
N ARG A 35 12.31 31.14 3.28
CA ARG A 35 11.70 30.62 2.05
C ARG A 35 11.54 31.72 1.00
N ALA A 36 11.11 32.92 1.40
CA ALA A 36 10.97 34.05 0.49
C ALA A 36 12.32 34.44 -0.15
N ALA A 37 13.40 34.38 0.64
CA ALA A 37 14.76 34.64 0.18
C ALA A 37 15.29 33.61 -0.83
N LEU A 38 14.74 32.39 -0.84
CA LEU A 38 15.16 31.27 -1.70
C LEU A 38 14.11 30.91 -2.76
N ARG A 39 13.09 31.75 -2.97
CA ARG A 39 11.93 31.43 -3.80
C ARG A 39 12.31 31.11 -5.25
N ALA A 40 13.26 31.85 -5.83
CA ALA A 40 13.71 31.63 -7.20
C ALA A 40 14.45 30.29 -7.33
N GLU A 41 15.27 29.96 -6.34
CA GLU A 41 16.02 28.72 -6.28
C GLU A 41 15.11 27.52 -6.03
N GLU A 42 14.08 27.67 -5.19
CA GLU A 42 13.03 26.67 -4.98
C GLU A 42 12.21 26.44 -6.27
N GLN A 43 11.82 27.50 -6.98
CA GLN A 43 11.13 27.41 -8.27
C GLN A 43 11.99 26.76 -9.37
N SER A 44 13.30 26.99 -9.35
CA SER A 44 14.24 26.37 -10.29
C SER A 44 14.59 24.92 -9.96
N GLY A 45 14.15 24.41 -8.80
CA GLY A 45 14.53 23.09 -8.31
C GLY A 45 15.99 23.01 -7.82
N ALA A 46 16.64 24.14 -7.53
CA ALA A 46 18.00 24.17 -6.99
C ALA A 46 18.02 24.01 -5.45
N VAL A 47 16.91 24.31 -4.77
CA VAL A 47 16.72 24.18 -3.32
C VAL A 47 15.36 23.51 -3.07
N GLU A 48 15.29 22.61 -2.09
CA GLU A 48 14.03 22.03 -1.60
C GLU A 48 13.91 22.34 -0.11
N ILE A 49 12.80 22.95 0.32
CA ILE A 49 12.60 23.36 1.72
C ILE A 49 11.40 22.62 2.31
N GLU A 50 11.66 21.82 3.34
CA GLU A 50 10.63 21.16 4.13
C GLU A 50 10.51 21.85 5.49
N GLN A 51 9.28 22.15 5.90
CA GLN A 51 8.99 22.79 7.18
C GLN A 51 8.23 21.84 8.11
N ARG A 52 8.64 21.79 9.37
CA ARG A 52 7.95 21.08 10.45
C ARG A 52 7.80 22.01 11.64
N TYR A 53 6.56 22.22 12.06
CA TYR A 53 6.19 22.98 13.25
C TYR A 53 5.75 22.01 14.35
N ALA A 54 5.60 22.52 15.57
CA ALA A 54 5.17 21.72 16.72
C ALA A 54 6.01 20.45 16.91
N GLY A 55 7.31 20.56 16.66
CA GLY A 55 8.20 19.43 16.50
C GLY A 55 8.44 18.68 17.81
N ARG A 56 8.07 17.40 17.84
CA ARG A 56 8.40 16.46 18.92
C ARG A 56 9.70 15.72 18.58
N PRO A 57 10.38 15.08 19.55
CA PRO A 57 11.60 14.31 19.28
C PRO A 57 11.42 13.23 18.20
N GLU A 58 10.30 12.52 18.23
CA GLU A 58 9.93 11.52 17.22
C GLU A 58 9.77 12.16 15.83
N ASP A 59 9.16 13.35 15.75
CA ASP A 59 8.98 14.04 14.47
C ASP A 59 10.33 14.50 13.89
N LEU A 60 11.30 14.86 14.76
CA LEU A 60 12.66 15.19 14.32
C LEU A 60 13.36 13.94 13.77
N GLN A 61 13.30 12.83 14.49
CA GLN A 61 13.90 11.57 14.07
C GLN A 61 13.29 11.09 12.75
N ASP A 62 11.96 11.11 12.63
CA ASP A 62 11.23 10.75 11.43
C ASP A 62 11.57 11.69 10.27
N SER A 63 11.66 12.99 10.51
CA SER A 63 12.01 13.97 9.48
C SER A 63 13.43 13.76 8.94
N LEU A 64 14.40 13.42 9.81
CA LEU A 64 15.77 13.12 9.37
C LEU A 64 15.84 11.82 8.57
N LEU A 65 15.11 10.78 8.99
CA LEU A 65 15.02 9.49 8.28
C LEU A 65 14.33 9.63 6.91
N LEU A 66 13.22 10.36 6.86
CA LEU A 66 12.38 10.51 5.68
C LEU A 66 12.96 11.47 4.64
N LEU A 67 13.40 12.65 5.09
CA LEU A 67 13.78 13.75 4.18
C LEU A 67 15.25 13.69 3.78
N ARG A 68 16.08 13.01 4.60
CA ARG A 68 17.54 12.95 4.47
C ARG A 68 18.12 14.31 4.05
N PRO A 69 17.93 15.38 4.86
CA PRO A 69 18.29 16.74 4.46
C PRO A 69 19.81 16.91 4.39
N HIS A 70 20.27 17.89 3.61
CA HIS A 70 21.67 18.34 3.66
C HIS A 70 21.89 19.34 4.78
N ILE A 71 20.86 20.14 5.07
CA ILE A 71 20.89 21.18 6.10
C ILE A 71 19.70 20.98 7.03
N VAL A 72 19.97 20.94 8.33
CA VAL A 72 18.92 20.93 9.37
C VAL A 72 18.98 22.26 10.09
N HIS A 73 17.90 23.03 10.03
CA HIS A 73 17.72 24.24 10.80
C HIS A 73 16.75 23.96 11.94
N PHE A 74 17.22 24.07 13.18
CA PHE A 74 16.37 24.03 14.35
C PHE A 74 16.11 25.45 14.84
N SER A 75 14.84 25.81 15.03
CA SER A 75 14.43 27.08 15.64
C SER A 75 13.53 26.80 16.84
N GLY A 76 13.88 27.35 18.00
CA GLY A 76 13.18 27.06 19.26
C GLY A 76 13.94 27.53 20.49
N HIS A 77 13.53 27.05 21.66
CA HIS A 77 14.16 27.47 22.92
C HIS A 77 15.32 26.57 23.33
N GLY A 78 16.41 27.20 23.76
CA GLY A 78 17.50 26.56 24.50
C GLY A 78 17.36 26.83 26.00
N THR A 79 17.93 25.95 26.83
CA THR A 79 17.97 26.12 28.29
C THR A 79 19.36 26.51 28.76
N ALA A 80 19.46 27.09 29.96
CA ALA A 80 20.75 27.36 30.62
C ALA A 80 21.55 26.08 30.93
N SER A 81 20.91 24.91 30.88
CA SER A 81 21.52 23.58 31.06
C SER A 81 21.97 22.94 29.74
N GLU A 82 22.05 23.72 28.65
CA GLU A 82 22.50 23.27 27.32
C GLU A 82 21.56 22.23 26.67
N GLU A 83 20.26 22.32 26.96
CA GLU A 83 19.22 21.45 26.39
C GLU A 83 18.36 22.23 25.38
N LEU A 84 17.74 21.52 24.43
CA LEU A 84 16.68 22.08 23.58
C LEU A 84 15.31 21.72 24.13
N LEU A 85 14.35 22.62 23.94
CA LEU A 85 12.94 22.33 24.22
C LEU A 85 12.22 21.95 22.93
N LEU A 86 11.71 20.72 22.89
CA LEU A 86 10.77 20.20 21.90
C LEU A 86 9.36 20.10 22.49
N GLU A 87 8.37 19.76 21.68
CA GLU A 87 7.00 19.54 22.14
C GLU A 87 6.74 18.07 22.53
N GLU A 88 5.74 17.86 23.38
CA GLU A 88 5.07 16.58 23.64
C GLU A 88 3.69 16.53 22.98
N SER A 89 3.03 15.38 22.98
CA SER A 89 1.71 15.17 22.36
C SER A 89 0.58 16.10 22.88
N GLY A 90 0.79 16.79 24.00
CA GLY A 90 -0.11 17.81 24.56
C GLY A 90 0.33 19.27 24.36
N GLY A 91 1.42 19.53 23.63
CA GLY A 91 2.03 20.87 23.48
C GLY A 91 2.89 21.32 24.67
N GLU A 92 3.15 20.43 25.63
CA GLU A 92 4.04 20.67 26.77
C GLU A 92 5.51 20.61 26.35
N ALA A 93 6.39 21.25 27.12
CA ALA A 93 7.82 21.28 26.83
C ALA A 93 8.52 19.97 27.23
N ARG A 94 9.16 19.30 26.28
CA ARG A 94 10.14 18.23 26.53
C ARG A 94 11.55 18.76 26.37
N ARG A 95 12.38 18.53 27.39
CA ARG A 95 13.83 18.75 27.33
C ARG A 95 14.50 17.61 26.57
N VAL A 96 15.32 17.96 25.58
CA VAL A 96 16.22 17.04 24.91
C VAL A 96 17.65 17.37 25.30
N SER A 97 18.29 16.40 25.96
CA SER A 97 19.68 16.55 26.42
C SER A 97 20.65 16.70 25.26
N LYS A 98 21.75 17.43 25.50
CA LYS A 98 22.88 17.55 24.56
C LYS A 98 23.37 16.21 24.02
N LYS A 99 23.52 15.22 24.91
CA LYS A 99 23.98 13.87 24.54
C LYS A 99 23.01 13.17 23.60
N ALA A 100 21.70 13.21 23.89
CA ALA A 100 20.70 12.56 23.06
C ALA A 100 20.62 13.21 21.67
N PHE A 101 20.68 14.53 21.62
CA PHE A 101 20.62 15.28 20.37
C PHE A 101 21.89 15.07 19.52
N ALA A 102 23.09 15.12 20.12
CA ALA A 102 24.34 14.84 19.39
C ALA A 102 24.37 13.40 18.85
N ASN A 103 23.94 12.42 19.64
CA ASN A 103 23.86 11.01 19.22
C ASN A 103 22.89 10.82 18.03
N LEU A 104 21.80 11.59 17.96
CA LEU A 104 20.91 11.55 16.80
C LEU A 104 21.64 11.94 15.51
N PHE A 105 22.46 12.99 15.56
CA PHE A 105 23.27 13.41 14.42
C PHE A 105 24.49 12.53 14.18
N GLU A 106 24.99 11.81 15.19
CA GLU A 106 25.97 10.74 15.00
C GLU A 106 25.38 9.59 14.19
N ILE A 107 24.18 9.14 14.54
CA ILE A 107 23.47 8.03 13.90
C ILE A 107 23.02 8.41 12.48
N LEU A 108 22.54 9.63 12.26
CA LEU A 108 21.92 10.08 11.00
C LEU A 108 22.78 11.07 10.19
N ARG A 109 24.11 11.01 10.35
CA ARG A 109 25.09 11.91 9.69
C ARG A 109 25.19 11.80 8.17
N ASP A 110 24.70 10.73 7.56
CA ASP A 110 25.03 10.32 6.18
C ASP A 110 25.01 11.43 5.12
N ARG A 111 24.04 12.35 5.20
CA ARG A 111 23.82 13.40 4.20
C ARG A 111 23.88 14.82 4.77
N ILE A 112 23.86 14.94 6.10
CA ILE A 112 23.77 16.22 6.79
C ILE A 112 25.17 16.82 6.83
N ARG A 113 25.32 17.99 6.21
CA ARG A 113 26.60 18.72 6.16
C ARG A 113 26.59 19.98 7.01
N LEU A 114 25.41 20.52 7.29
CA LEU A 114 25.24 21.68 8.15
C LEU A 114 24.05 21.49 9.10
N VAL A 115 24.27 21.72 10.38
CA VAL A 115 23.20 21.89 11.37
C VAL A 115 23.23 23.32 11.88
N VAL A 116 22.10 24.02 11.85
CA VAL A 116 21.94 25.38 12.39
C VAL A 116 21.01 25.28 13.58
N LEU A 117 21.51 25.59 14.77
CA LEU A 117 20.79 25.55 16.03
C LEU A 117 20.45 26.98 16.46
N ASN A 118 19.38 27.51 15.88
CA ASN A 118 18.88 28.85 16.20
C ASN A 118 18.04 28.82 17.50
N ALA A 119 18.75 28.66 18.61
CA ALA A 119 18.20 28.64 19.96
C ALA A 119 19.20 29.33 20.89
N CYS A 120 18.71 30.07 21.88
CA CYS A 120 19.57 30.79 22.83
C CYS A 120 20.54 29.83 23.52
N ARG A 121 21.84 30.18 23.57
CA ARG A 121 22.90 29.39 24.22
C ARG A 121 23.07 27.97 23.66
N SER A 122 22.81 27.76 22.37
CA SER A 122 22.95 26.47 21.70
C SER A 122 24.37 26.11 21.28
N LYS A 123 25.39 26.96 21.47
CA LYS A 123 26.78 26.63 21.08
C LYS A 123 27.31 25.31 21.67
N PRO A 124 27.18 25.00 22.96
CA PRO A 124 27.67 23.72 23.49
C PRO A 124 27.04 22.51 22.80
N LEU A 125 25.82 22.67 22.30
CA LEU A 125 25.14 21.67 21.48
C LEU A 125 25.70 21.60 20.06
N ALA A 126 26.01 22.75 19.46
CA ALA A 126 26.69 22.83 18.16
C ALA A 126 28.10 22.22 18.23
N ASP A 127 28.82 22.39 19.35
CA ASP A 127 30.12 21.75 19.58
C ASP A 127 29.98 20.22 19.54
N ALA A 128 29.01 19.67 20.28
CA ALA A 128 28.75 18.23 20.32
C ALA A 128 28.28 17.67 18.97
N VAL A 129 27.43 18.40 18.23
CA VAL A 129 27.02 18.01 16.87
C VAL A 129 28.18 18.10 15.89
N GLY A 130 29.07 19.09 16.05
CA GLY A 130 30.26 19.31 15.24
C GLY A 130 31.34 18.23 15.39
N GLU A 131 31.25 17.36 16.40
CA GLU A 131 32.06 16.13 16.48
C GLU A 131 31.69 15.13 15.37
N HIS A 132 30.43 15.15 14.92
CA HIS A 132 29.87 14.18 13.97
C HIS A 132 29.58 14.78 12.59
N ILE A 133 29.17 16.05 12.51
CA ILE A 133 28.76 16.75 11.28
C ILE A 133 29.85 17.74 10.81
N GLU A 134 30.00 17.91 9.50
CA GLU A 134 31.03 18.79 8.88
C GLU A 134 31.01 20.21 9.45
N HIS A 135 29.81 20.80 9.57
CA HIS A 135 29.59 22.12 10.16
C HIS A 135 28.37 22.14 11.09
N ALA A 136 28.50 22.86 12.20
CA ALA A 136 27.38 23.20 13.06
C ALA A 136 27.43 24.69 13.43
N ILE A 137 26.29 25.37 13.44
CA ILE A 137 26.17 26.74 13.91
C ILE A 137 25.30 26.74 15.17
N GLY A 138 25.78 27.35 16.25
CA GLY A 138 25.00 27.60 17.46
C GLY A 138 25.10 29.05 17.90
N MET A 139 24.33 29.42 18.91
CA MET A 139 24.32 30.77 19.49
C MET A 139 25.03 30.76 20.85
N ASP A 140 25.99 31.65 21.06
CA ASP A 140 26.78 31.74 22.31
C ASP A 140 25.95 32.31 23.46
N ASP A 141 24.99 33.19 23.13
CA ASP A 141 24.05 33.78 24.08
C ASP A 141 22.67 33.95 23.45
N ALA A 142 21.78 34.72 24.10
CA ALA A 142 20.51 35.11 23.51
C ALA A 142 20.72 36.02 22.28
N LEU A 143 19.99 35.71 21.21
CA LEU A 143 19.98 36.48 19.97
C LEU A 143 18.57 37.04 19.78
N ALA A 144 18.45 38.35 19.53
CA ALA A 144 17.13 38.95 19.29
C ALA A 144 16.46 38.34 18.05
N ASP A 145 15.13 38.14 18.09
CA ASP A 145 14.35 37.52 17.01
C ASP A 145 14.65 38.12 15.63
N GLU A 146 14.76 39.44 15.52
CA GLU A 146 15.04 40.10 14.23
C GLU A 146 16.46 39.83 13.73
N ALA A 147 17.45 39.81 14.64
CA ALA A 147 18.82 39.45 14.32
C ALA A 147 18.92 37.98 13.90
N ALA A 148 18.17 37.09 14.55
CA ALA A 148 18.11 35.67 14.22
C ALA A 148 17.60 35.44 12.79
N VAL A 149 16.51 36.12 12.40
CA VAL A 149 15.96 36.07 11.04
C VAL A 149 16.95 36.61 10.00
N ASP A 150 17.55 37.77 10.27
CA ASP A 150 18.47 38.42 9.34
C ASP A 150 19.73 37.59 9.09
N PHE A 151 20.27 37.00 10.15
CA PHE A 151 21.39 36.07 10.07
C PHE A 151 21.04 34.85 9.20
N ALA A 152 19.91 34.19 9.49
CA ALA A 152 19.50 32.98 8.78
C ALA A 152 19.25 33.26 7.27
N VAL A 153 18.57 34.36 6.94
CA VAL A 153 18.33 34.76 5.55
C VAL A 153 19.63 34.99 4.78
N ALA A 154 20.59 35.72 5.35
CA ALA A 154 21.86 35.98 4.69
C ALA A 154 22.73 34.71 4.56
N LEU A 155 22.73 33.83 5.57
CA LEU A 155 23.37 32.53 5.54
C LEU A 155 22.83 31.68 4.37
N TYR A 156 21.52 31.49 4.30
CA TYR A 156 20.93 30.64 3.27
C TYR A 156 21.06 31.20 1.86
N LYS A 157 20.97 32.52 1.69
CA LYS A 157 21.30 33.17 0.40
C LYS A 157 22.74 32.85 -0.01
N GLY A 158 23.71 33.01 0.90
CA GLY A 158 25.10 32.67 0.61
C GLY A 158 25.26 31.22 0.12
N ILE A 159 24.61 30.26 0.80
CA ILE A 159 24.64 28.85 0.43
C ILE A 159 23.99 28.58 -0.94
N ALA A 160 22.80 29.13 -1.19
CA ALA A 160 22.06 28.92 -2.43
C ALA A 160 22.83 29.45 -3.66
N PHE A 161 23.54 30.57 -3.48
CA PHE A 161 24.45 31.16 -4.48
C PHE A 161 25.82 30.46 -4.56
N GLY A 162 25.99 29.29 -3.94
CA GLY A 162 27.15 28.43 -4.11
C GLY A 162 28.37 28.80 -3.27
N ARG A 163 28.22 29.65 -2.24
CA ARG A 163 29.32 29.96 -1.31
C ARG A 163 29.55 28.81 -0.34
N THR A 164 30.76 28.74 0.21
CA THR A 164 31.08 27.77 1.26
C THR A 164 30.28 28.08 2.52
N VAL A 165 30.08 27.09 3.41
CA VAL A 165 29.39 27.31 4.70
C VAL A 165 30.07 28.41 5.51
N ARG A 166 31.40 28.46 5.49
CA ARG A 166 32.18 29.49 6.19
C ARG A 166 31.93 30.89 5.62
N ASP A 167 31.93 31.05 4.31
CA ASP A 167 31.66 32.35 3.68
C ASP A 167 30.20 32.78 3.90
N ALA A 168 29.26 31.84 3.80
CA ALA A 168 27.85 32.10 4.05
C ALA A 168 27.59 32.49 5.52
N PHE A 169 28.27 31.86 6.47
CA PHE A 169 28.26 32.24 7.88
C PHE A 169 28.79 33.66 8.10
N ASN A 170 29.90 34.02 7.45
CA ASN A 170 30.45 35.37 7.51
C ASN A 170 29.50 36.41 6.88
N LEU A 171 28.78 36.06 5.81
CA LEU A 171 27.72 36.90 5.24
C LEU A 171 26.55 37.09 6.22
N GLY A 172 26.19 36.04 6.97
CA GLY A 172 25.22 36.12 8.07
C GLY A 172 25.63 37.15 9.13
N ARG A 173 26.85 37.04 9.66
CA ARG A 173 27.38 38.01 10.65
C ARG A 173 27.48 39.42 10.07
N ASN A 174 27.90 39.55 8.82
CA ASN A 174 27.99 40.83 8.14
C ASN A 174 26.60 41.50 7.98
N ALA A 175 25.54 40.74 7.71
CA ALA A 175 24.19 41.28 7.64
C ALA A 175 23.74 41.95 8.96
N LEU A 176 24.14 41.38 10.11
CA LEU A 176 23.89 41.99 11.42
C LEU A 176 24.66 43.29 11.62
N GLN A 177 25.95 43.29 11.24
CA GLN A 177 26.81 44.48 11.31
C GLN A 177 26.29 45.62 10.42
N LEU A 178 25.87 45.31 9.19
CA LEU A 178 25.32 46.29 8.25
C LEU A 178 24.04 46.96 8.78
N LYS A 179 23.31 46.28 9.66
CA LYS A 179 22.11 46.79 10.33
C LYS A 179 22.40 47.45 11.69
N GLY A 180 23.67 47.51 12.10
CA GLY A 180 24.09 48.09 13.37
C GLY A 180 23.65 47.27 14.60
N LEU A 181 23.37 45.98 14.43
CA LEU A 181 22.95 45.10 15.53
C LEU A 181 24.19 44.63 16.31
N ALA A 182 24.14 44.74 17.63
CA ALA A 182 25.25 44.37 18.52
C ALA A 182 25.53 42.85 18.55
N ASP A 183 24.60 42.02 18.06
CA ASP A 183 24.63 40.57 18.22
C ASP A 183 25.44 39.84 17.13
N ALA A 184 26.24 40.55 16.33
CA ALA A 184 27.01 39.96 15.23
C ALA A 184 28.04 38.90 15.66
N ASP A 185 28.40 38.87 16.94
CA ASP A 185 29.35 37.92 17.52
C ASP A 185 28.66 36.75 18.24
N VAL A 186 27.32 36.73 18.30
CA VAL A 186 26.54 35.67 18.98
C VAL A 186 26.52 34.35 18.19
N PRO A 187 26.31 34.32 16.86
CA PRO A 187 26.40 33.08 16.10
C PRO A 187 27.85 32.57 16.05
N ALA A 188 28.05 31.29 16.35
CA ALA A 188 29.34 30.60 16.30
C ALA A 188 29.32 29.40 15.36
N LEU A 189 30.30 29.34 14.46
CA LEU A 189 30.50 28.23 13.53
C LEU A 189 31.52 27.23 14.09
N VAL A 190 31.06 26.03 14.38
CA VAL A 190 31.87 24.86 14.68
C VAL A 190 32.13 24.12 13.38
N THR A 191 33.40 23.83 13.09
CA THR A 191 33.78 22.99 11.95
C THR A 191 34.55 21.82 12.51
N ARG A 192 34.18 20.61 12.07
CA ARG A 192 34.92 19.40 12.43
C ARG A 192 36.37 19.54 11.96
N VAL A 193 37.31 19.63 12.90
CA VAL A 193 38.74 19.53 12.57
C VAL A 193 39.01 18.07 12.29
N ALA A 194 39.49 17.75 11.08
CA ALA A 194 39.96 16.41 10.77
C ALA A 194 41.19 16.12 11.67
N THR A 195 40.97 15.51 12.83
CA THR A 195 42.05 14.89 13.57
C THR A 195 42.60 13.78 12.69
N GLN A 196 43.87 13.92 12.29
CA GLN A 196 44.61 12.83 11.65
C GLN A 196 44.63 11.66 12.63
N GLU A 197 43.76 10.68 12.41
CA GLU A 197 43.84 9.40 13.10
C GLU A 197 45.10 8.69 12.63
N LYS A 198 46.09 8.64 13.53
CA LYS A 198 47.24 7.73 13.45
C LYS A 198 46.74 6.29 13.30
N PRO A 199 47.38 5.45 12.49
CA PRO A 199 46.97 4.06 12.32
C PRO A 199 47.06 3.33 13.67
N PRO A 200 46.01 2.64 14.14
CA PRO A 200 46.07 1.96 15.42
C PRO A 200 47.00 0.75 15.31
N THR A 201 48.01 0.75 16.18
CA THR A 201 48.87 -0.39 16.49
C THR A 201 48.03 -1.55 17.02
N ILE A 202 48.26 -2.73 16.47
CA ILE A 202 47.62 -3.99 16.85
C ILE A 202 47.99 -4.32 18.30
N SER A 203 47.02 -4.20 19.22
CA SER A 203 47.00 -5.02 20.44
C SER A 203 46.07 -6.20 20.21
N ILE A 204 46.59 -7.41 20.39
CA ILE A 204 45.93 -8.67 20.11
C ILE A 204 44.72 -8.85 21.04
N ALA A 205 43.52 -8.51 20.55
CA ALA A 205 42.23 -8.97 21.08
C ALA A 205 41.13 -8.86 20.01
N LYS A 206 40.77 -10.01 19.41
CA LYS A 206 39.64 -10.33 18.49
C LYS A 206 39.32 -9.33 17.35
N GLY A 207 39.58 -9.75 16.10
CA GLY A 207 39.52 -8.95 14.86
C GLY A 207 38.16 -8.34 14.45
N PRO A 208 38.13 -7.55 13.35
CA PRO A 208 36.95 -6.80 12.91
C PRO A 208 35.80 -7.74 12.52
N ARG A 209 34.59 -7.48 13.01
CA ARG A 209 33.37 -8.20 12.58
C ARG A 209 33.16 -7.97 11.08
N SER A 210 33.21 -9.05 10.30
CA SER A 210 32.99 -9.03 8.85
C SER A 210 31.54 -8.65 8.50
N ALA A 211 31.34 -7.94 7.38
CA ALA A 211 30.02 -7.67 6.81
C ALA A 211 29.21 -8.96 6.58
N VAL A 212 27.95 -8.98 7.04
CA VAL A 212 27.01 -10.10 6.85
C VAL A 212 26.56 -10.15 5.39
N GLN A 213 26.51 -11.35 4.83
CA GLN A 213 26.01 -11.56 3.46
C GLN A 213 24.59 -12.10 3.50
N VAL A 214 23.67 -11.44 2.80
CA VAL A 214 22.30 -11.93 2.59
C VAL A 214 22.13 -12.27 1.13
N LEU A 215 21.84 -13.53 0.81
CA LEU A 215 21.56 -13.98 -0.55
C LEU A 215 20.07 -14.32 -0.68
N PHE A 216 19.35 -13.57 -1.51
CA PHE A 216 18.00 -13.89 -1.96
C PHE A 216 18.08 -14.73 -3.25
N VAL A 217 17.48 -15.92 -3.22
CA VAL A 217 17.42 -16.86 -4.35
C VAL A 217 15.97 -16.95 -4.84
N LEU A 218 15.67 -16.28 -5.95
CA LEU A 218 14.38 -16.24 -6.63
C LEU A 218 14.29 -17.34 -7.70
N ASP A 219 14.55 -18.59 -7.34
CA ASP A 219 14.55 -19.69 -8.30
C ASP A 219 13.19 -20.38 -8.40
N LEU A 220 12.36 -19.92 -9.34
CA LEU A 220 10.99 -20.40 -9.55
C LEU A 220 10.81 -21.17 -10.87
N ASN A 221 11.87 -21.36 -11.65
CA ASN A 221 11.81 -22.12 -12.89
C ASN A 221 12.26 -23.57 -12.65
N SER A 222 11.32 -24.51 -12.76
CA SER A 222 11.61 -25.93 -12.51
C SER A 222 12.48 -26.59 -13.59
N ASP A 223 12.53 -26.03 -14.80
CA ASP A 223 13.15 -26.71 -15.96
C ASP A 223 14.66 -26.57 -15.95
N THR A 224 15.12 -25.45 -15.42
CA THR A 224 16.52 -25.09 -15.34
C THR A 224 16.72 -24.43 -13.97
N PRO A 225 16.75 -25.21 -12.88
CA PRO A 225 17.00 -24.64 -11.56
C PRO A 225 18.42 -24.08 -11.49
N VAL A 226 18.61 -23.04 -10.69
CA VAL A 226 19.92 -22.46 -10.44
C VAL A 226 20.49 -23.14 -9.19
N ALA A 227 21.57 -23.91 -9.36
CA ALA A 227 22.21 -24.57 -8.24
C ALA A 227 22.84 -23.53 -7.31
N ARG A 228 22.71 -23.75 -5.99
CA ARG A 228 23.25 -22.87 -4.96
C ARG A 228 24.75 -22.62 -5.16
N ASP A 229 25.52 -23.69 -5.41
CA ASP A 229 26.97 -23.63 -5.54
C ASP A 229 27.40 -22.80 -6.75
N GLU A 230 26.60 -22.77 -7.82
CA GLU A 230 26.86 -21.94 -9.00
C GLU A 230 26.72 -20.45 -8.69
N VAL A 231 25.74 -20.06 -7.86
CA VAL A 231 25.56 -18.66 -7.41
C VAL A 231 26.64 -18.27 -6.41
N GLU A 232 26.93 -19.17 -5.47
CA GLU A 232 27.91 -18.92 -4.41
C GLU A 232 29.33 -18.77 -4.94
N ALA A 233 29.66 -19.38 -6.09
CA ALA A 233 30.93 -19.20 -6.78
C ALA A 233 31.19 -17.74 -7.22
N HIS A 234 30.14 -16.93 -7.38
CA HIS A 234 30.24 -15.50 -7.74
C HIS A 234 30.21 -14.56 -6.54
N LEU A 235 30.10 -15.10 -5.32
CA LEU A 235 30.11 -14.31 -4.09
C LEU A 235 31.54 -14.11 -3.56
N PRO A 236 31.86 -12.92 -3.01
CA PRO A 236 33.18 -12.68 -2.46
C PRO A 236 33.40 -13.52 -1.19
N ASP A 237 34.40 -14.42 -1.26
CA ASP A 237 34.88 -15.35 -0.23
C ASP A 237 33.83 -16.33 0.34
N GLN A 238 34.25 -17.52 0.78
CA GLN A 238 33.42 -18.39 1.62
C GLN A 238 33.38 -17.80 3.04
N ARG A 239 32.29 -17.09 3.37
CA ARG A 239 32.09 -16.47 4.70
C ARG A 239 31.24 -17.33 5.60
N SER A 240 31.60 -17.41 6.88
CA SER A 240 30.84 -18.13 7.92
C SER A 240 29.52 -17.47 8.31
N ASP A 241 29.29 -16.20 7.93
CA ASP A 241 28.12 -15.40 8.30
C ASP A 241 27.31 -14.98 7.05
N ARG A 242 26.87 -15.99 6.29
CA ARG A 242 26.02 -15.86 5.10
C ARG A 242 24.63 -16.42 5.38
N HIS A 243 23.61 -15.60 5.20
CA HIS A 243 22.21 -16.02 5.27
C HIS A 243 21.65 -16.17 3.86
N VAL A 244 21.18 -17.38 3.53
CA VAL A 244 20.61 -17.69 2.22
C VAL A 244 19.11 -17.92 2.35
N PHE A 245 18.34 -17.16 1.58
CA PHE A 245 16.89 -17.12 1.58
C PHE A 245 16.38 -17.59 0.22
N PHE A 246 15.76 -18.76 0.19
CA PHE A 246 15.13 -19.29 -1.03
C PHE A 246 13.67 -18.90 -1.03
N LEU A 247 13.20 -18.21 -2.08
CA LEU A 247 11.81 -17.77 -2.18
C LEU A 247 10.82 -18.95 -2.06
N SER A 248 11.18 -20.12 -2.59
CA SER A 248 10.40 -21.35 -2.47
C SER A 248 10.16 -21.82 -1.03
N LYS A 249 11.09 -21.54 -0.10
CA LYS A 249 10.94 -21.84 1.33
C LYS A 249 9.94 -20.94 2.05
N TYR A 250 9.54 -19.84 1.42
CA TYR A 250 8.54 -18.91 1.95
C TYR A 250 7.16 -19.10 1.32
N GLY A 251 6.95 -20.19 0.57
CA GLY A 251 5.64 -20.59 0.03
C GLY A 251 5.43 -20.29 -1.46
N ALA A 252 6.45 -19.77 -2.17
CA ALA A 252 6.36 -19.62 -3.62
C ALA A 252 6.53 -20.97 -4.33
N ARG A 253 5.66 -21.24 -5.31
CA ARG A 253 5.71 -22.49 -6.09
C ARG A 253 6.61 -22.34 -7.30
N GLN A 254 7.41 -23.37 -7.57
CA GLN A 254 8.15 -23.46 -8.83
C GLN A 254 7.22 -23.94 -9.95
N VAL A 255 7.39 -23.40 -11.15
CA VAL A 255 6.56 -23.72 -12.32
C VAL A 255 7.41 -23.93 -13.57
N HIS A 256 6.88 -24.72 -14.50
CA HIS A 256 7.52 -25.01 -15.78
C HIS A 256 7.43 -23.80 -16.72
N ARG A 257 8.56 -23.37 -17.29
CA ARG A 257 8.71 -22.20 -18.18
C ARG A 257 8.07 -20.89 -17.73
N GLY A 258 7.73 -20.73 -16.44
CA GLY A 258 7.03 -19.55 -15.96
C GLY A 258 5.57 -19.45 -16.42
N ILE A 259 4.96 -20.58 -16.84
CA ILE A 259 3.54 -20.63 -17.20
C ILE A 259 2.70 -20.87 -15.93
N GLY A 260 1.63 -20.11 -15.74
CA GLY A 260 0.72 -20.28 -14.60
C GLY A 260 1.34 -19.91 -13.25
N VAL A 261 2.24 -18.91 -13.23
CA VAL A 261 2.85 -18.41 -12.00
C VAL A 261 1.79 -17.79 -11.09
N ASP A 262 1.74 -18.25 -9.84
CA ASP A 262 0.97 -17.61 -8.78
C ASP A 262 1.69 -16.36 -8.28
N PHE A 263 1.44 -15.22 -8.94
CA PHE A 263 2.11 -13.96 -8.63
C PHE A 263 1.73 -13.40 -7.25
N SER A 264 0.49 -13.59 -6.79
CA SER A 264 0.08 -13.20 -5.44
C SER A 264 0.79 -14.01 -4.37
N GLY A 265 0.84 -15.33 -4.51
CA GLY A 265 1.60 -16.21 -3.62
C GLY A 265 3.10 -15.89 -3.62
N CYS A 266 3.66 -15.55 -4.78
CA CYS A 266 5.05 -15.09 -4.89
C CYS A 266 5.29 -13.77 -4.14
N ALA A 267 4.38 -12.79 -4.26
CA ALA A 267 4.48 -11.50 -3.59
C ALA A 267 4.39 -11.65 -2.06
N ASP A 268 3.49 -12.50 -1.56
CA ASP A 268 3.37 -12.80 -0.13
C ASP A 268 4.61 -13.57 0.40
N ALA A 269 5.12 -14.53 -0.37
CA ALA A 269 6.35 -15.24 -0.04
C ALA A 269 7.55 -14.29 0.02
N LEU A 270 7.62 -13.34 -0.92
CA LEU A 270 8.67 -12.32 -0.98
C LEU A 270 8.59 -11.39 0.23
N ALA A 271 7.40 -10.90 0.60
CA ALA A 271 7.20 -10.09 1.79
C ALA A 271 7.66 -10.80 3.07
N ARG A 272 7.30 -12.09 3.24
CA ARG A 272 7.77 -12.92 4.36
C ARG A 272 9.28 -13.10 4.36
N MET A 273 9.86 -13.39 3.19
CA MET A 273 11.30 -13.59 3.01
C MET A 273 12.09 -12.33 3.37
N VAL A 274 11.65 -11.18 2.90
CA VAL A 274 12.28 -9.88 3.21
C VAL A 274 12.12 -9.54 4.69
N ALA A 275 10.95 -9.80 5.28
CA ALA A 275 10.72 -9.59 6.71
C ALA A 275 11.61 -10.49 7.59
N ASP A 276 11.75 -11.78 7.25
CA ASP A 276 12.64 -12.71 7.95
C ASP A 276 14.11 -12.29 7.79
N ALA A 277 14.53 -11.90 6.59
CA ALA A 277 15.85 -11.35 6.36
C ALA A 277 16.13 -10.11 7.22
N ARG A 278 15.18 -9.16 7.31
CA ARG A 278 15.30 -7.98 8.18
C ARG A 278 15.32 -8.36 9.66
N GLY A 279 14.49 -9.30 10.10
CA GLY A 279 14.39 -9.72 11.50
C GLY A 279 15.62 -10.46 12.03
N ARG A 280 16.39 -11.12 11.16
CA ARG A 280 17.66 -11.79 11.52
C ARG A 280 18.84 -10.83 11.63
N LEU A 281 18.69 -9.60 11.15
CA LEU A 281 19.74 -8.59 11.14
C LEU A 281 19.50 -7.61 12.28
N SER A 282 20.48 -7.46 13.19
CA SER A 282 20.43 -6.44 14.23
C SER A 282 20.65 -5.05 13.61
N SER A 283 19.89 -4.04 14.05
CA SER A 283 20.11 -2.64 13.69
C SER A 283 21.51 -2.13 14.10
N ASP A 284 22.11 -2.75 15.11
CA ASP A 284 23.47 -2.45 15.62
C ASP A 284 24.52 -3.47 15.11
N GLY A 285 24.18 -4.25 14.08
CA GLY A 285 25.02 -5.31 13.50
C GLY A 285 26.09 -4.80 12.51
N PRO A 286 27.04 -5.66 12.11
CA PRO A 286 27.97 -5.34 11.03
C PRO A 286 27.21 -5.03 9.72
N PRO A 287 27.81 -4.25 8.79
CA PRO A 287 27.14 -3.86 7.55
C PRO A 287 26.67 -5.07 6.74
N VAL A 288 25.51 -4.94 6.10
CA VAL A 288 24.86 -6.04 5.37
C VAL A 288 25.02 -5.81 3.87
N ARG A 289 25.46 -6.84 3.15
CA ARG A 289 25.48 -6.86 1.68
C ARG A 289 24.42 -7.81 1.17
N TYR A 290 23.56 -7.31 0.30
CA TYR A 290 22.49 -8.08 -0.30
C TYR A 290 22.92 -8.58 -1.68
N TYR A 291 22.61 -9.85 -1.94
CA TYR A 291 22.85 -10.52 -3.20
C TYR A 291 21.53 -11.07 -3.70
N VAL A 292 21.25 -10.93 -4.98
CA VAL A 292 20.00 -11.42 -5.60
C VAL A 292 20.37 -12.29 -6.79
N ALA A 293 19.86 -13.51 -6.82
CA ALA A 293 20.05 -14.45 -7.92
C ALA A 293 18.78 -15.27 -8.16
N GLY A 294 18.67 -15.93 -9.31
CA GLY A 294 17.60 -16.90 -9.59
C GLY A 294 16.96 -16.74 -10.97
N ARG A 295 15.90 -17.51 -11.20
CA ARG A 295 15.15 -17.59 -12.46
C ARG A 295 13.64 -17.51 -12.23
N ALA A 296 13.18 -16.42 -11.63
CA ALA A 296 11.76 -16.09 -11.51
C ALA A 296 11.26 -15.24 -12.70
N ALA A 297 9.94 -15.11 -12.81
CA ALA A 297 9.32 -14.18 -13.76
C ALA A 297 9.67 -12.72 -13.42
N LEU A 298 9.72 -11.85 -14.45
CA LEU A 298 10.14 -10.45 -14.31
C LEU A 298 9.37 -9.67 -13.21
N PRO A 299 8.04 -9.83 -13.03
CA PRO A 299 7.33 -9.14 -11.96
C PRO A 299 7.85 -9.42 -10.55
N VAL A 300 8.39 -10.61 -10.30
CA VAL A 300 8.96 -10.99 -8.99
C VAL A 300 10.26 -10.22 -8.71
N PHE A 301 11.11 -10.06 -9.73
CA PHE A 301 12.32 -9.23 -9.63
C PHE A 301 11.98 -7.75 -9.48
N THR A 302 10.96 -7.25 -10.21
CA THR A 302 10.46 -5.88 -10.07
C THR A 302 9.97 -5.61 -8.64
N HIS A 303 9.19 -6.54 -8.07
CA HIS A 303 8.72 -6.42 -6.68
C HIS A 303 9.89 -6.39 -5.69
N LEU A 304 10.84 -7.33 -5.79
CA LEU A 304 12.00 -7.33 -4.88
C LEU A 304 12.84 -6.07 -5.02
N GLY A 305 13.06 -5.59 -6.25
CA GLY A 305 13.82 -4.36 -6.51
C GLY A 305 13.23 -3.14 -5.80
N MET A 306 11.91 -3.06 -5.77
CA MET A 306 11.20 -1.99 -5.08
C MET A 306 11.19 -2.17 -3.55
N GLU A 307 11.08 -3.40 -3.03
CA GLU A 307 11.18 -3.70 -1.58
C GLU A 307 12.58 -3.40 -1.01
N LEU A 308 13.61 -3.64 -1.83
CA LEU A 308 15.02 -3.38 -1.54
C LEU A 308 15.47 -2.01 -2.10
N SER A 309 14.60 -1.01 -2.05
CA SER A 309 14.84 0.37 -2.54
C SER A 309 16.17 0.98 -2.05
N GLY A 310 16.52 2.20 -2.50
CA GLY A 310 17.88 2.78 -2.53
C GLY A 310 18.76 2.86 -1.25
N TRP A 311 18.41 2.19 -0.15
CA TRP A 311 19.15 2.05 1.10
C TRP A 311 20.00 0.76 1.18
N ALA A 312 19.67 -0.27 0.41
CA ALA A 312 20.40 -1.54 0.42
C ALA A 312 21.54 -1.57 -0.61
N ASP A 313 22.73 -1.97 -0.16
CA ASP A 313 23.84 -2.37 -1.03
C ASP A 313 23.51 -3.73 -1.66
N VAL A 314 23.08 -3.71 -2.92
CA VAL A 314 22.62 -4.89 -3.66
C VAL A 314 23.56 -5.20 -4.80
N THR A 315 23.93 -6.48 -4.91
CA THR A 315 24.59 -7.06 -6.08
C THR A 315 23.66 -8.08 -6.73
N LEU A 316 23.32 -7.89 -8.00
CA LEU A 316 22.59 -8.88 -8.79
C LEU A 316 23.57 -9.86 -9.43
N ILE A 317 23.26 -11.15 -9.32
CA ILE A 317 24.00 -12.26 -9.93
C ILE A 317 23.02 -12.97 -10.85
N ASN A 318 23.14 -12.71 -12.14
CA ASN A 318 22.20 -13.23 -13.13
C ASN A 318 22.95 -13.96 -14.24
N GLN A 319 22.46 -15.13 -14.65
CA GLN A 319 23.04 -15.86 -15.76
C GLN A 319 22.31 -15.55 -17.06
N ARG A 320 23.07 -15.19 -18.10
CA ARG A 320 22.55 -15.00 -19.45
C ARG A 320 22.15 -16.33 -20.08
N LYS A 321 21.34 -16.27 -21.14
CA LYS A 321 21.06 -17.43 -22.00
C LYS A 321 22.33 -18.04 -22.63
N SER A 322 23.37 -17.23 -22.79
CA SER A 322 24.71 -17.66 -23.26
C SER A 322 25.57 -18.30 -22.15
N LEU A 323 25.00 -18.56 -20.96
CA LEU A 323 25.66 -19.13 -19.78
C LEU A 323 26.70 -18.23 -19.09
N ILE A 324 26.95 -17.02 -19.62
CA ILE A 324 27.78 -16.00 -18.99
C ILE A 324 27.05 -15.44 -17.77
N TRP A 325 27.76 -15.26 -16.65
CA TRP A 325 27.24 -14.67 -15.43
C TRP A 325 27.53 -13.18 -15.37
N ASP A 326 26.50 -12.39 -15.10
CA ASP A 326 26.56 -10.96 -14.82
C ASP A 326 26.53 -10.74 -13.31
N VAL A 327 27.56 -10.08 -12.77
CA VAL A 327 27.64 -9.67 -11.37
C VAL A 327 27.62 -8.15 -11.32
N LEU A 328 26.47 -7.59 -10.94
CA LEU A 328 26.17 -6.17 -11.08
C LEU A 328 25.90 -5.56 -9.71
N SER A 329 26.87 -4.79 -9.23
CA SER A 329 26.78 -4.07 -7.96
C SER A 329 26.23 -2.66 -8.20
N PHE A 330 25.30 -2.24 -7.34
CA PHE A 330 24.72 -0.90 -7.35
C PHE A 330 25.23 -0.01 -6.20
N GLN A 331 26.45 -0.28 -5.69
CA GLN A 331 27.12 0.49 -4.64
C GLN A 331 27.49 1.90 -5.10
N GLY A 332 26.96 2.94 -4.45
CA GLY A 332 27.54 4.30 -4.47
C GLY A 332 27.82 4.89 -5.86
N GLN A 333 27.14 4.43 -6.90
CA GLN A 333 27.47 4.80 -8.28
C GLN A 333 26.97 6.21 -8.59
N HIS A 334 27.81 7.20 -8.31
CA HIS A 334 27.90 8.36 -9.20
C HIS A 334 28.39 7.82 -10.54
N ALA A 335 27.48 7.58 -11.49
CA ALA A 335 27.91 7.29 -12.84
C ALA A 335 28.69 8.51 -13.34
N GLU A 336 29.96 8.31 -13.73
CA GLU A 336 30.66 9.29 -14.55
C GLU A 336 29.82 9.59 -15.79
N ALA A 337 29.95 10.80 -16.35
CA ALA A 337 29.25 11.16 -17.58
C ALA A 337 29.68 10.24 -18.72
N GLY A 338 28.91 9.17 -18.96
CA GLY A 338 29.09 8.21 -20.04
C GLY A 338 27.96 8.29 -21.07
N ASP A 339 28.12 7.56 -22.18
CA ASP A 339 27.11 7.48 -23.23
C ASP A 339 25.78 6.92 -22.69
N PRO A 340 24.63 7.48 -23.09
CA PRO A 340 23.33 7.00 -22.64
C PRO A 340 23.11 5.52 -22.96
N PHE A 341 22.64 4.75 -21.98
CA PHE A 341 22.27 3.35 -22.21
C PHE A 341 20.95 3.28 -22.96
N PHE A 342 19.93 4.01 -22.50
CA PHE A 342 18.66 4.16 -23.19
C PHE A 342 18.74 5.27 -24.24
N LYS A 343 18.98 4.89 -25.49
CA LYS A 343 19.05 5.84 -26.62
C LYS A 343 17.69 6.37 -27.06
N ILE A 344 16.59 5.73 -26.63
CA ILE A 344 15.23 6.11 -26.97
C ILE A 344 14.44 6.28 -25.67
N VAL A 345 14.04 7.53 -25.40
CA VAL A 345 13.06 7.89 -24.37
C VAL A 345 12.00 8.73 -25.07
N LYS A 346 10.80 8.18 -25.24
CA LYS A 346 9.68 8.87 -25.92
C LYS A 346 8.50 9.02 -24.98
N GLY A 347 7.73 10.09 -25.16
CA GLY A 347 6.48 10.33 -24.44
C GLY A 347 6.67 10.96 -23.05
N LEU A 348 7.90 11.41 -22.75
CA LEU A 348 8.25 12.13 -21.53
C LEU A 348 8.74 13.57 -21.83
N ASP A 349 9.00 13.82 -23.10
CA ASP A 349 9.35 15.04 -23.81
C ASP A 349 8.06 15.82 -24.14
N LEU A 350 7.38 16.30 -23.10
CA LEU A 350 6.19 17.14 -23.19
C LEU A 350 6.59 18.61 -22.90
N ASP A 351 6.15 19.54 -23.75
CA ASP A 351 6.36 20.98 -23.54
C ASP A 351 5.53 21.52 -22.36
N GLU A 352 4.35 20.92 -22.13
CA GLU A 352 3.45 21.20 -21.01
C GLU A 352 3.00 19.89 -20.34
N PRO A 353 2.66 19.89 -19.04
CA PRO A 353 2.13 18.70 -18.36
C PRO A 353 0.90 18.13 -19.05
N SER A 354 0.79 16.80 -19.11
CA SER A 354 -0.38 16.14 -19.70
C SER A 354 -1.63 16.32 -18.81
N GLU A 355 -2.71 16.80 -19.42
CA GLU A 355 -4.03 16.92 -18.80
C GLU A 355 -4.87 15.62 -18.91
N ALA A 356 -4.32 14.55 -19.48
CA ALA A 356 -5.03 13.30 -19.70
C ALA A 356 -5.22 12.50 -18.40
N ASP A 357 -6.43 12.01 -18.17
CA ASP A 357 -6.79 11.17 -17.04
C ASP A 357 -6.65 9.68 -17.38
N GLY A 358 -5.91 8.92 -16.57
CA GLY A 358 -5.63 7.50 -16.81
C GLY A 358 -4.33 7.02 -16.16
N ARG A 359 -3.89 5.81 -16.49
CA ARG A 359 -2.58 5.29 -16.05
C ARG A 359 -1.51 5.64 -17.07
N VAL A 360 -0.31 5.95 -16.61
CA VAL A 360 0.84 6.13 -17.51
C VAL A 360 1.42 4.75 -17.83
N ALA A 361 1.38 4.35 -19.10
CA ALA A 361 2.00 3.12 -19.56
C ALA A 361 3.49 3.35 -19.80
N VAL A 362 4.35 2.70 -19.03
CA VAL A 362 5.81 2.80 -19.14
C VAL A 362 6.33 1.47 -19.65
N PHE A 363 6.91 1.46 -20.84
CA PHE A 363 7.52 0.27 -21.44
C PHE A 363 9.05 0.40 -21.44
N ILE A 364 9.73 -0.53 -20.77
CA ILE A 364 11.19 -0.51 -20.57
C ILE A 364 11.81 -1.76 -21.18
N SER A 365 12.85 -1.58 -21.99
CA SER A 365 13.39 -2.67 -22.80
C SER A 365 14.87 -2.51 -23.15
N THR A 366 15.61 -3.63 -23.23
CA THR A 366 16.98 -3.66 -23.77
C THR A 366 17.04 -3.73 -25.31
N GLY A 367 15.91 -3.63 -26.02
CA GLY A 367 15.90 -3.53 -27.49
C GLY A 367 14.57 -3.89 -28.17
N HIS A 368 13.71 -4.68 -27.52
CA HIS A 368 12.33 -4.98 -27.96
C HIS A 368 11.50 -3.71 -28.11
N VAL A 369 10.73 -3.61 -29.19
CA VAL A 369 9.77 -2.51 -29.42
C VAL A 369 8.43 -2.85 -28.77
N ALA A 370 7.81 -1.88 -28.10
CA ALA A 370 6.51 -2.08 -27.50
C ALA A 370 5.44 -2.28 -28.59
N ARG A 371 4.65 -3.36 -28.48
CA ARG A 371 3.43 -3.51 -29.26
C ARG A 371 2.32 -2.73 -28.53
N ARG A 372 2.08 -1.49 -28.99
CA ARG A 372 1.11 -0.58 -28.37
C ARG A 372 -0.31 -1.16 -28.30
N ALA A 373 -0.68 -1.99 -29.27
CA ALA A 373 -1.96 -2.71 -29.27
C ALA A 373 -2.11 -3.56 -28.02
N ASP A 374 -1.18 -4.48 -27.72
CA ASP A 374 -1.29 -5.35 -26.54
C ASP A 374 -1.32 -4.58 -25.22
N ILE A 375 -0.57 -3.48 -25.13
CA ILE A 375 -0.55 -2.63 -23.93
C ILE A 375 -1.89 -1.94 -23.75
N HIS A 376 -2.47 -1.46 -24.83
CA HIS A 376 -3.80 -0.88 -24.83
C HIS A 376 -4.86 -1.93 -24.50
N ASP A 377 -4.81 -3.11 -25.12
CA ASP A 377 -5.72 -4.23 -24.86
C ASP A 377 -5.64 -4.66 -23.40
N PHE A 378 -4.44 -4.73 -22.83
CA PHE A 378 -4.24 -5.00 -21.40
C PHE A 378 -4.91 -3.92 -20.53
N LEU A 379 -4.65 -2.64 -20.80
CA LEU A 379 -5.26 -1.56 -20.01
C LEU A 379 -6.79 -1.59 -20.11
N GLN A 380 -7.32 -1.80 -21.32
CA GLN A 380 -8.76 -1.90 -21.54
C GLN A 380 -9.39 -3.11 -20.83
N ALA A 381 -8.75 -4.28 -20.90
CA ALA A 381 -9.20 -5.49 -20.20
C ALA A 381 -9.26 -5.29 -18.67
N HIS A 382 -8.49 -4.34 -18.14
CA HIS A 382 -8.47 -3.97 -16.72
C HIS A 382 -9.16 -2.63 -16.43
N ASN A 383 -10.06 -2.18 -17.30
CA ASN A 383 -10.85 -0.95 -17.14
C ASN A 383 -10.02 0.31 -16.86
N SER A 384 -8.85 0.39 -17.50
CA SER A 384 -7.98 1.56 -17.45
C SER A 384 -7.78 2.15 -18.84
N SER A 385 -7.59 3.46 -18.90
CA SER A 385 -7.11 4.19 -20.06
C SER A 385 -5.62 4.53 -19.90
N ALA A 386 -4.93 4.79 -21.01
CA ALA A 386 -3.60 5.36 -20.98
C ALA A 386 -3.68 6.91 -20.88
N ALA A 387 -3.14 7.49 -19.81
CA ALA A 387 -2.89 8.94 -19.72
C ALA A 387 -1.67 9.37 -20.56
N GLY A 388 -0.80 8.41 -20.85
CA GLY A 388 0.41 8.61 -21.62
C GLY A 388 1.09 7.28 -21.88
N PHE A 389 1.90 7.24 -22.93
CA PHE A 389 2.69 6.08 -23.29
C PHE A 389 4.17 6.48 -23.38
N ILE A 390 4.98 5.90 -22.50
CA ILE A 390 6.41 6.17 -22.40
C ILE A 390 7.18 4.93 -22.88
N GLU A 391 8.04 5.12 -23.88
CA GLU A 391 8.92 4.07 -24.38
C GLU A 391 10.37 4.38 -23.99
N VAL A 392 10.97 3.46 -23.24
CA VAL A 392 12.37 3.52 -22.78
C VAL A 392 13.10 2.31 -23.34
N ARG A 393 14.02 2.53 -24.29
CA ARG A 393 14.60 1.43 -25.07
C ARG A 393 16.05 1.69 -25.48
N ALA A 394 16.87 0.64 -25.45
CA ALA A 394 18.21 0.66 -26.03
C ALA A 394 18.19 0.55 -27.59
N GLU A 395 19.31 0.82 -28.26
CA GLU A 395 19.36 0.94 -29.73
C GLU A 395 19.09 -0.38 -30.49
N ARG A 396 18.65 -0.27 -31.75
CA ARG A 396 18.09 -1.37 -32.56
C ARG A 396 19.08 -2.41 -33.11
N SER A 397 20.39 -2.16 -33.14
CA SER A 397 21.31 -3.02 -33.91
C SER A 397 21.54 -4.40 -33.27
N THR A 398 21.47 -4.51 -31.94
CA THR A 398 21.48 -5.77 -31.17
C THR A 398 20.80 -5.57 -29.81
N LEU A 399 20.29 -6.63 -29.17
CA LEU A 399 19.82 -6.54 -27.79
C LEU A 399 20.96 -6.02 -26.91
N ALA A 400 20.80 -4.83 -26.35
CA ALA A 400 21.83 -4.21 -25.54
C ALA A 400 22.09 -5.07 -24.31
N THR A 401 23.36 -5.39 -24.12
CA THR A 401 23.81 -6.13 -22.96
C THR A 401 23.93 -5.17 -21.78
N LEU A 402 23.26 -5.50 -20.69
CA LEU A 402 23.44 -4.80 -19.42
C LEU A 402 24.57 -5.49 -18.66
N ASP A 403 25.64 -4.76 -18.36
CA ASP A 403 26.83 -5.26 -17.67
C ASP A 403 27.41 -4.25 -16.67
N ALA A 404 28.52 -4.60 -16.02
CA ALA A 404 29.09 -3.78 -14.94
C ALA A 404 29.55 -2.39 -15.41
N THR A 405 29.79 -2.19 -16.71
CA THR A 405 30.24 -0.90 -17.27
C THR A 405 29.08 0.08 -17.49
N ASN A 406 27.87 -0.42 -17.73
CA ASN A 406 26.72 0.40 -18.14
C ASN A 406 25.52 0.33 -17.19
N ALA A 407 25.46 -0.65 -16.27
CA ALA A 407 24.35 -0.82 -15.34
C ALA A 407 24.12 0.41 -14.44
N GLY A 408 25.18 1.12 -14.04
CA GLY A 408 25.09 2.35 -13.27
C GLY A 408 24.45 3.51 -14.02
N VAL A 409 24.87 3.71 -15.27
CA VAL A 409 24.28 4.72 -16.17
C VAL A 409 22.79 4.40 -16.38
N ALA A 410 22.47 3.15 -16.73
CA ALA A 410 21.10 2.72 -16.92
C ALA A 410 20.23 2.88 -15.67
N MET A 411 20.75 2.58 -14.47
CA MET A 411 20.01 2.78 -13.20
C MET A 411 19.68 4.26 -12.95
N ASN A 412 20.65 5.13 -13.21
CA ASN A 412 20.47 6.58 -13.06
C ASN A 412 19.47 7.13 -14.07
N GLU A 413 19.49 6.65 -15.32
CA GLU A 413 18.50 7.00 -16.34
C GLU A 413 17.08 6.57 -15.96
N LEU A 414 16.92 5.33 -15.48
CA LEU A 414 15.62 4.84 -14.99
C LEU A 414 15.09 5.69 -13.84
N SER A 415 15.95 6.02 -12.87
CA SER A 415 15.57 6.86 -11.72
C SER A 415 15.06 8.23 -12.18
N ARG A 416 15.78 8.90 -13.10
CA ARG A 416 15.34 10.18 -13.68
C ARG A 416 14.03 10.08 -14.44
N ILE A 417 13.78 8.97 -15.14
CA ILE A 417 12.52 8.75 -15.86
C ILE A 417 11.36 8.68 -14.88
N PHE A 418 11.48 7.86 -13.83
CA PHE A 418 10.43 7.74 -12.81
C PHE A 418 10.26 9.04 -12.00
N GLU A 419 11.32 9.77 -11.68
CA GLU A 419 11.27 11.07 -11.01
C GLU A 419 10.50 12.14 -11.82
N ARG A 420 10.55 12.08 -13.15
CA ARG A 420 9.84 13.02 -14.03
C ARG A 420 8.37 12.68 -14.26
N LEU A 421 7.93 11.44 -14.00
CA LEU A 421 6.54 11.03 -14.23
C LEU A 421 5.51 11.90 -13.48
N PRO A 422 5.72 12.27 -12.20
CA PRO A 422 4.74 13.03 -11.46
C PRO A 422 4.45 14.42 -12.02
N SER A 423 5.49 15.11 -12.50
CA SER A 423 5.36 16.43 -13.10
C SER A 423 4.85 16.36 -14.54
N ALA A 424 5.24 15.34 -15.31
CA ALA A 424 4.79 15.18 -16.70
C ALA A 424 3.33 14.74 -16.80
N PHE A 425 2.83 13.97 -15.83
CA PHE A 425 1.46 13.44 -15.79
C PHE A 425 0.82 13.69 -14.41
N PRO A 426 0.45 14.94 -14.07
CA PRO A 426 -0.04 15.32 -12.75
C PRO A 426 -1.39 14.66 -12.41
N ARG A 427 -2.26 14.42 -13.41
CA ARG A 427 -3.59 13.80 -13.22
C ARG A 427 -3.60 12.27 -13.33
N ARG A 428 -2.42 11.62 -13.42
CA ARG A 428 -2.34 10.17 -13.55
C ARG A 428 -3.00 9.47 -12.36
N LYS A 429 -3.66 8.35 -12.64
CA LYS A 429 -4.26 7.46 -11.62
C LYS A 429 -3.29 6.40 -11.09
N GLY A 430 -2.13 6.25 -11.73
CA GLY A 430 -1.12 5.26 -11.40
C GLY A 430 -0.20 5.00 -12.60
N VAL A 431 0.64 3.97 -12.50
CA VAL A 431 1.58 3.56 -13.55
C VAL A 431 1.28 2.11 -13.94
N ALA A 432 1.42 1.77 -15.22
CA ALA A 432 1.48 0.40 -15.69
C ALA A 432 2.87 0.15 -16.30
N LEU A 433 3.67 -0.68 -15.65
CA LEU A 433 5.09 -0.89 -15.94
C LEU A 433 5.32 -2.20 -16.70
N PHE A 434 5.56 -2.09 -18.00
CA PHE A 434 5.85 -3.20 -18.90
C PHE A 434 7.36 -3.34 -19.09
N ILE A 435 7.90 -4.53 -18.90
CA ILE A 435 9.36 -4.77 -18.95
C ILE A 435 9.67 -5.88 -19.94
N ALA A 436 10.61 -5.63 -20.85
CA ALA A 436 11.09 -6.60 -21.83
C ALA A 436 12.64 -6.65 -21.85
N GLY A 437 13.22 -7.54 -21.04
CA GLY A 437 14.66 -7.65 -20.91
C GLY A 437 15.09 -8.70 -19.88
N PRO A 438 16.35 -8.67 -19.42
CA PRO A 438 16.83 -9.58 -18.39
C PRO A 438 16.19 -9.26 -17.03
N ALA A 439 16.23 -10.23 -16.10
CA ALA A 439 15.79 -10.07 -14.71
C ALA A 439 16.43 -8.84 -14.04
N THR A 440 17.68 -8.53 -14.39
CA THR A 440 18.36 -7.33 -13.89
C THR A 440 17.65 -6.03 -14.25
N LEU A 441 17.15 -5.91 -15.50
CA LEU A 441 16.40 -4.73 -15.91
C LEU A 441 15.11 -4.59 -15.09
N ALA A 442 14.43 -5.71 -14.84
CA ALA A 442 13.20 -5.72 -14.05
C ALA A 442 13.45 -5.30 -12.60
N PHE A 443 14.50 -5.85 -11.98
CA PHE A 443 14.92 -5.43 -10.64
C PHE A 443 15.27 -3.94 -10.57
N MET A 444 16.05 -3.44 -11.53
CA MET A 444 16.43 -2.02 -11.61
C MET A 444 15.21 -1.11 -11.80
N ALA A 445 14.26 -1.49 -12.66
CA ALA A 445 13.03 -0.75 -12.86
C ALA A 445 12.19 -0.66 -11.58
N GLY A 446 12.08 -1.77 -10.84
CA GLY A 446 11.44 -1.77 -9.52
C GLY A 446 12.15 -0.86 -8.52
N ARG A 447 13.48 -0.93 -8.45
CA ARG A 447 14.31 -0.13 -7.53
C ARG A 447 14.28 1.36 -7.85
N ALA A 448 14.07 1.74 -9.11
CA ALA A 448 14.02 3.13 -9.57
C ALA A 448 12.71 3.84 -9.20
N ILE A 449 11.67 3.10 -8.79
CA ILE A 449 10.39 3.67 -8.39
C ILE A 449 10.50 4.22 -6.96
N ASN A 450 10.28 5.53 -6.83
CA ASN A 450 10.08 6.14 -5.53
C ASN A 450 8.62 5.97 -5.08
N LEU A 451 8.40 5.13 -4.07
CA LEU A 451 7.09 4.87 -3.48
C LEU A 451 6.43 6.13 -2.90
N GLN A 452 7.18 7.16 -2.49
CA GLN A 452 6.57 8.39 -1.98
C GLN A 452 5.84 9.19 -3.08
N SER A 453 6.30 9.11 -4.34
CA SER A 453 5.76 9.88 -5.46
C SER A 453 4.93 9.04 -6.43
N ILE A 454 5.12 7.72 -6.44
CA ILE A 454 4.44 6.79 -7.34
C ILE A 454 3.92 5.62 -6.52
N GLN A 455 2.61 5.64 -6.27
CA GLN A 455 1.83 4.57 -5.68
C GLN A 455 0.97 3.92 -6.78
N ASP A 456 0.49 2.69 -6.53
CA ASP A 456 -0.38 1.96 -7.48
C ASP A 456 0.29 1.70 -8.84
N VAL A 457 1.40 0.96 -8.81
CA VAL A 457 2.14 0.50 -9.99
C VAL A 457 1.66 -0.89 -10.37
N TRP A 458 1.02 -1.01 -11.52
CA TRP A 458 0.67 -2.30 -12.12
C TRP A 458 1.90 -2.88 -12.80
N VAL A 459 2.23 -4.12 -12.46
CA VAL A 459 3.31 -4.87 -13.09
C VAL A 459 2.69 -6.09 -13.76
N PRO A 460 2.44 -6.07 -15.08
CA PRO A 460 2.00 -7.24 -15.82
C PRO A 460 3.15 -8.20 -16.17
N ASN A 461 2.78 -9.46 -16.39
CA ASN A 461 3.64 -10.48 -17.00
C ASN A 461 3.27 -10.66 -18.47
N TYR A 462 4.25 -10.92 -19.33
CA TYR A 462 3.98 -11.27 -20.74
C TYR A 462 4.09 -12.78 -20.93
N GLU A 463 2.98 -13.42 -21.28
CA GLU A 463 2.83 -14.88 -21.35
C GLU A 463 1.91 -15.25 -22.51
N ASP A 464 2.28 -16.28 -23.28
CA ASP A 464 1.49 -16.80 -24.41
C ASP A 464 1.01 -15.74 -25.42
N GLY A 465 1.84 -14.71 -25.64
CA GLY A 465 1.56 -13.68 -26.65
C GLY A 465 0.79 -12.46 -26.15
N ALA A 466 0.38 -12.43 -24.87
CA ALA A 466 -0.40 -11.35 -24.28
C ALA A 466 0.13 -10.93 -22.89
N TYR A 467 -0.24 -9.73 -22.44
CA TYR A 467 0.01 -9.31 -21.07
C TYR A 467 -1.09 -9.81 -20.13
N ARG A 468 -0.69 -10.41 -19.01
CA ARG A 468 -1.55 -10.81 -17.89
C ARG A 468 -1.19 -9.98 -16.66
N PHE A 469 -2.18 -9.72 -15.82
CA PHE A 469 -1.95 -9.01 -14.57
C PHE A 469 -1.12 -9.86 -13.62
N ALA A 470 -0.06 -9.30 -13.03
CA ALA A 470 0.76 -10.03 -12.06
C ALA A 470 0.72 -9.39 -10.67
N ALA A 471 0.97 -8.08 -10.53
CA ALA A 471 0.98 -7.44 -9.21
C ALA A 471 0.60 -5.96 -9.23
N VAL A 472 0.15 -5.47 -8.06
CA VAL A 472 0.08 -4.04 -7.72
C VAL A 472 1.12 -3.75 -6.65
N LEU A 473 1.91 -2.71 -6.89
CA LEU A 473 3.02 -2.29 -6.05
C LEU A 473 2.80 -0.85 -5.51
N PRO A 474 3.10 -0.55 -4.23
CA PRO A 474 3.65 -1.44 -3.20
C PRO A 474 2.67 -2.54 -2.81
N TRP A 475 3.20 -3.73 -2.55
CA TRP A 475 2.39 -4.86 -2.12
C TRP A 475 1.90 -4.62 -0.70
N LYS A 476 0.60 -4.38 -0.51
CA LYS A 476 0.01 -4.11 0.81
C LYS A 476 -0.26 -5.40 1.61
N GLY A 477 0.26 -6.54 1.17
CA GLY A 477 -0.03 -7.84 1.73
C GLY A 477 -1.45 -8.30 1.39
N ARG A 478 -1.63 -9.61 1.36
CA ARG A 478 -2.93 -10.19 1.68
C ARG A 478 -2.85 -10.65 3.12
N THR A 479 -3.71 -10.14 4.03
CA THR A 479 -3.99 -10.86 5.29
C THR A 479 -4.87 -12.09 5.00
N ARG A 480 -4.61 -12.75 3.86
CA ARG A 480 -5.43 -13.84 3.39
C ARG A 480 -4.97 -15.11 4.07
N ALA A 481 -5.90 -15.86 4.65
CA ALA A 481 -5.54 -17.15 5.24
C ALA A 481 -4.81 -18.00 4.17
N GLN A 482 -3.67 -18.57 4.53
CA GLN A 482 -2.93 -19.43 3.59
C GLN A 482 -3.83 -20.58 3.16
N VAL A 483 -3.96 -20.76 1.84
CA VAL A 483 -4.71 -21.89 1.30
C VAL A 483 -3.89 -23.15 1.56
N SER A 484 -4.39 -24.02 2.42
CA SER A 484 -3.70 -25.28 2.77
C SER A 484 -3.49 -26.15 1.53
N ASP A 485 -2.28 -26.68 1.38
CA ASP A 485 -1.91 -27.59 0.30
C ASP A 485 -1.93 -29.07 0.73
N GLU A 486 -2.51 -29.37 1.89
CA GLU A 486 -2.72 -30.74 2.33
C GLU A 486 -3.69 -31.47 1.39
N ALA A 487 -3.39 -32.74 1.07
CA ALA A 487 -4.19 -33.54 0.15
C ALA A 487 -5.66 -33.68 0.61
N GLN A 488 -5.89 -33.74 1.93
CA GLN A 488 -7.22 -33.82 2.51
C GLN A 488 -8.02 -32.52 2.31
N ASP A 489 -7.37 -31.37 2.41
CA ASP A 489 -7.99 -30.08 2.17
C ASP A 489 -8.27 -29.86 0.70
N GLU A 490 -7.37 -30.31 -0.19
CA GLU A 490 -7.63 -30.30 -1.63
C GLU A 490 -8.84 -31.15 -2.01
N LEU A 491 -8.94 -32.36 -1.46
CA LEU A 491 -10.10 -33.23 -1.68
C LEU A 491 -11.39 -32.60 -1.16
N THR A 492 -11.33 -31.94 0.01
CA THR A 492 -12.48 -31.23 0.59
C THR A 492 -12.93 -30.08 -0.30
N ARG A 493 -12.01 -29.29 -0.85
CA ARG A 493 -12.32 -28.22 -1.81
C ARG A 493 -12.96 -28.76 -3.09
N LYS A 494 -12.43 -29.85 -3.66
CA LYS A 494 -13.01 -30.49 -4.86
C LYS A 494 -14.44 -30.96 -4.62
N ARG A 495 -14.69 -31.69 -3.53
CA ARG A 495 -16.05 -32.13 -3.14
C ARG A 495 -16.99 -30.96 -2.91
N LEU A 496 -16.50 -29.88 -2.32
CA LEU A 496 -17.29 -28.66 -2.12
C LEU A 496 -17.67 -28.03 -3.47
N LEU A 497 -16.72 -27.88 -4.39
CA LEU A 497 -17.00 -27.36 -5.73
C LEU A 497 -18.04 -28.23 -6.46
N GLU A 498 -17.88 -29.55 -6.45
CA GLU A 498 -18.85 -30.49 -7.03
C GLU A 498 -20.26 -30.32 -6.44
N SER A 499 -20.36 -30.13 -5.11
CA SER A 499 -21.63 -29.89 -4.43
C SER A 499 -22.27 -28.57 -4.87
N ILE A 500 -21.50 -27.50 -4.99
CA ILE A 500 -21.96 -26.19 -5.49
C ILE A 500 -22.46 -26.32 -6.93
N VAL A 501 -21.65 -26.91 -7.82
CA VAL A 501 -22.01 -27.13 -9.23
C VAL A 501 -23.29 -27.95 -9.35
N THR A 502 -23.44 -29.00 -8.55
CA THR A 502 -24.65 -29.83 -8.53
C THR A 502 -25.90 -29.02 -8.18
N ARG A 503 -25.81 -28.13 -7.18
CA ARG A 503 -26.91 -27.24 -6.80
C ARG A 503 -27.23 -26.22 -7.90
N ILE A 504 -26.22 -25.66 -8.55
CA ILE A 504 -26.39 -24.74 -9.68
C ILE A 504 -27.08 -25.45 -10.85
N HIS A 505 -26.64 -26.65 -11.22
CA HIS A 505 -27.28 -27.45 -12.27
C HIS A 505 -28.74 -27.82 -11.95
N ALA A 506 -29.07 -28.04 -10.67
CA ALA A 506 -30.46 -28.22 -10.25
C ALA A 506 -31.27 -26.94 -10.48
N LEU A 507 -30.70 -25.79 -10.13
CA LEU A 507 -31.32 -24.48 -10.32
C LEU A 507 -31.53 -24.17 -11.81
N GLN A 508 -30.53 -24.38 -12.67
CA GLN A 508 -30.65 -24.20 -14.13
C GLN A 508 -31.79 -25.03 -14.75
N ARG A 509 -32.01 -26.26 -14.25
CA ARG A 509 -33.06 -27.15 -14.76
C ARG A 509 -34.45 -26.79 -14.27
N THR A 510 -34.58 -26.26 -13.05
CA THR A 510 -35.87 -26.23 -12.32
C THR A 510 -36.32 -24.83 -11.90
N LEU A 511 -35.47 -23.81 -11.97
CA LEU A 511 -35.90 -22.43 -11.72
C LEU A 511 -36.82 -21.95 -12.86
N ARG A 512 -37.87 -21.23 -12.50
CA ARG A 512 -38.96 -20.79 -13.36
C ARG A 512 -39.33 -19.35 -13.00
N ALA A 513 -40.11 -18.70 -13.87
CA ALA A 513 -40.51 -17.30 -13.70
C ALA A 513 -41.23 -17.03 -12.36
N GLU A 514 -42.02 -17.98 -11.87
CA GLU A 514 -42.75 -17.87 -10.60
C GLU A 514 -41.86 -17.83 -9.35
N HIS A 515 -40.61 -18.28 -9.45
CA HIS A 515 -39.64 -18.19 -8.36
C HIS A 515 -38.94 -16.83 -8.32
N LEU A 516 -39.10 -16.00 -9.36
CA LEU A 516 -38.43 -14.71 -9.47
C LEU A 516 -39.27 -13.58 -8.87
N PRO A 517 -38.63 -12.46 -8.49
CA PRO A 517 -39.32 -11.32 -7.91
C PRO A 517 -40.40 -10.78 -8.85
N SER A 518 -41.59 -10.54 -8.31
CA SER A 518 -42.70 -9.91 -9.05
C SER A 518 -42.41 -8.47 -9.46
N THR A 519 -41.37 -7.84 -8.89
CA THR A 519 -40.88 -6.51 -9.25
C THR A 519 -40.11 -6.48 -10.57
N LEU A 520 -39.66 -7.62 -11.08
CA LEU A 520 -38.96 -7.70 -12.38
C LEU A 520 -39.96 -7.63 -13.53
N ARG A 521 -39.58 -6.93 -14.59
CA ARG A 521 -40.37 -6.87 -15.83
C ARG A 521 -40.30 -8.22 -16.55
N PRO A 522 -41.33 -8.60 -17.33
CA PRO A 522 -41.34 -9.85 -18.09
C PRO A 522 -40.09 -10.07 -18.96
N GLU A 523 -39.56 -8.99 -19.56
CA GLU A 523 -38.35 -9.05 -20.38
C GLU A 523 -37.10 -9.35 -19.54
N GLU A 524 -37.01 -8.79 -18.32
CA GLU A 524 -35.90 -9.02 -17.40
C GLU A 524 -35.91 -10.46 -16.89
N VAL A 525 -37.09 -10.99 -16.58
CA VAL A 525 -37.30 -12.40 -16.24
C VAL A 525 -36.85 -13.31 -17.37
N HIS A 526 -37.26 -13.03 -18.61
CA HIS A 526 -36.87 -13.84 -19.77
C HIS A 526 -35.35 -13.83 -19.99
N GLN A 527 -34.73 -12.65 -19.95
CA GLN A 527 -33.27 -12.50 -20.09
C GLN A 527 -32.51 -13.21 -18.97
N PHE A 528 -32.97 -13.11 -17.73
CA PHE A 528 -32.37 -13.76 -16.58
C PHE A 528 -32.38 -15.29 -16.75
N LEU A 529 -33.54 -15.86 -17.07
CA LEU A 529 -33.69 -17.31 -17.27
C LEU A 529 -32.85 -17.83 -18.44
N ALA A 530 -32.81 -17.07 -19.54
CA ALA A 530 -31.97 -17.41 -20.69
C ALA A 530 -30.48 -17.47 -20.30
N ARG A 531 -29.97 -16.45 -19.60
CA ARG A 531 -28.58 -16.41 -19.12
C ARG A 531 -28.29 -17.54 -18.14
N LEU A 532 -29.17 -17.74 -17.16
CA LEU A 532 -29.06 -18.83 -16.21
C LEU A 532 -28.85 -20.17 -16.93
N SER A 533 -29.69 -20.45 -17.93
CA SER A 533 -29.64 -21.70 -18.69
C SER A 533 -28.39 -21.87 -19.55
N ALA A 534 -27.83 -20.77 -20.06
CA ALA A 534 -26.67 -20.79 -20.96
C ALA A 534 -25.33 -20.79 -20.21
N MET A 535 -25.32 -20.47 -18.92
CA MET A 535 -24.09 -20.32 -18.14
C MET A 535 -23.38 -21.66 -17.92
N ARG A 536 -22.12 -21.75 -18.35
CA ARG A 536 -21.24 -22.90 -18.09
C ARG A 536 -20.53 -22.71 -16.75
N ILE A 537 -20.56 -23.71 -15.87
CA ILE A 537 -19.78 -23.68 -14.63
C ILE A 537 -18.54 -24.54 -14.81
N ASP A 538 -17.36 -23.97 -14.60
CA ASP A 538 -16.13 -24.74 -14.63
C ASP A 538 -15.96 -25.53 -13.32
N SER A 539 -15.50 -26.77 -13.46
CA SER A 539 -15.28 -27.70 -12.35
C SER A 539 -13.83 -27.71 -11.88
N GLU A 540 -12.94 -26.94 -12.50
CA GLU A 540 -11.55 -26.84 -12.09
C GLU A 540 -11.29 -25.66 -11.14
N LEU A 541 -10.53 -25.92 -10.08
CA LEU A 541 -10.03 -24.87 -9.17
C LEU A 541 -8.79 -24.22 -9.78
N ARG A 542 -8.92 -22.99 -10.25
CA ARG A 542 -7.81 -22.18 -10.81
C ARG A 542 -7.76 -20.80 -10.12
N GLY A 543 -6.57 -20.23 -10.01
CA GLY A 543 -6.33 -18.90 -9.44
C GLY A 543 -6.64 -18.77 -7.93
N ASP A 544 -6.23 -17.64 -7.37
CA ASP A 544 -6.49 -17.29 -5.95
C ASP A 544 -7.80 -16.52 -5.77
N ASP A 545 -8.19 -15.69 -6.74
CA ASP A 545 -9.30 -14.75 -6.66
C ASP A 545 -10.57 -15.23 -7.38
N PHE A 546 -11.61 -14.41 -7.27
CA PHE A 546 -12.86 -14.52 -8.02
C PHE A 546 -12.61 -14.34 -9.53
N GLU A 547 -12.65 -15.42 -10.32
CA GLU A 547 -12.62 -15.38 -11.79
C GLU A 547 -14.01 -15.69 -12.37
N LEU A 548 -14.85 -14.66 -12.47
CA LEU A 548 -16.14 -14.76 -13.14
C LEU A 548 -16.00 -14.20 -14.57
N ASN A 549 -15.92 -15.08 -15.56
CA ASN A 549 -15.83 -14.70 -16.98
C ASN A 549 -17.21 -14.78 -17.67
N ILE A 550 -18.09 -13.84 -17.29
CA ILE A 550 -19.47 -13.78 -17.82
C ILE A 550 -19.48 -13.50 -19.33
N THR A 551 -18.47 -12.82 -19.88
CA THR A 551 -18.37 -12.46 -21.30
C THR A 551 -18.27 -13.70 -22.19
N GLU A 552 -17.64 -14.78 -21.69
CA GLU A 552 -17.57 -16.09 -22.35
C GLU A 552 -18.74 -17.01 -21.97
N GLY A 553 -19.70 -16.53 -21.16
CA GLY A 553 -20.80 -17.35 -20.64
C GLY A 553 -20.32 -18.44 -19.70
N SER A 554 -19.23 -18.20 -18.95
CA SER A 554 -18.69 -19.18 -18.00
C SER A 554 -18.36 -18.59 -16.64
N MET A 555 -18.50 -19.40 -15.59
CA MET A 555 -18.14 -19.03 -14.22
C MET A 555 -17.13 -20.01 -13.65
N VAL A 556 -16.03 -19.49 -13.11
CA VAL A 556 -15.00 -20.26 -12.41
C VAL A 556 -15.06 -19.90 -10.92
N PHE A 557 -15.10 -20.92 -10.07
CA PHE A 557 -14.94 -20.73 -8.63
C PHE A 557 -13.46 -20.84 -8.28
N GLY A 558 -12.85 -19.71 -7.92
CA GLY A 558 -11.41 -19.66 -7.59
C GLY A 558 -11.02 -20.48 -6.36
N LYS A 559 -9.75 -20.91 -6.28
CA LYS A 559 -9.24 -21.74 -5.17
C LYS A 559 -9.42 -21.04 -3.82
N GLY A 560 -9.12 -19.75 -3.74
CA GLY A 560 -9.26 -18.97 -2.51
C GLY A 560 -10.71 -18.82 -2.05
N LEU A 561 -11.66 -18.64 -2.98
CA LEU A 561 -13.08 -18.61 -2.65
C LEU A 561 -13.55 -19.92 -2.02
N ILE A 562 -13.23 -21.04 -2.66
CA ILE A 562 -13.61 -22.36 -2.15
C ILE A 562 -12.91 -22.67 -0.82
N GLU A 563 -11.70 -22.16 -0.61
CA GLU A 563 -11.02 -22.24 0.68
C GLU A 563 -11.75 -21.44 1.78
N ALA A 564 -12.19 -20.20 1.49
CA ALA A 564 -12.96 -19.40 2.44
C ALA A 564 -14.27 -20.10 2.85
N LEU A 565 -14.91 -20.81 1.91
CA LEU A 565 -16.13 -21.57 2.19
C LEU A 565 -15.86 -22.91 2.89
N ARG A 566 -14.65 -23.48 2.78
CA ARG A 566 -14.27 -24.77 3.38
C ARG A 566 -14.42 -24.75 4.90
N VAL A 567 -14.17 -23.62 5.55
CA VAL A 567 -14.22 -23.50 7.01
C VAL A 567 -15.64 -23.35 7.56
N LEU A 568 -16.64 -23.13 6.70
CA LEU A 568 -18.04 -23.03 7.11
C LEU A 568 -18.62 -24.41 7.49
N PRO A 569 -19.74 -24.46 8.24
CA PRO A 569 -20.50 -25.70 8.45
C PRO A 569 -20.91 -26.32 7.12
N GLU A 570 -20.86 -27.66 7.02
CA GLU A 570 -21.13 -28.40 5.77
C GLU A 570 -22.48 -28.03 5.13
N ALA A 571 -23.51 -27.85 5.96
CA ALA A 571 -24.86 -27.48 5.53
C ALA A 571 -24.92 -26.11 4.81
N ASP A 572 -23.96 -25.23 5.09
CA ASP A 572 -23.95 -23.87 4.56
C ASP A 572 -23.04 -23.73 3.34
N ARG A 573 -21.93 -24.46 3.26
CA ARG A 573 -20.90 -24.25 2.22
C ARG A 573 -21.48 -24.21 0.80
N ALA A 574 -22.29 -25.21 0.45
CA ALA A 574 -22.89 -25.30 -0.87
C ALA A 574 -24.01 -24.28 -1.09
N ARG A 575 -24.73 -23.90 -0.02
CA ARG A 575 -25.78 -22.87 -0.05
C ARG A 575 -25.17 -21.49 -0.30
N VAL A 576 -24.05 -21.17 0.34
CA VAL A 576 -23.30 -19.94 0.14
C VAL A 576 -22.77 -19.86 -1.30
N GLY A 577 -22.13 -20.92 -1.79
CA GLY A 577 -21.64 -20.96 -3.18
C GLY A 577 -22.77 -20.78 -4.21
N GLN A 578 -23.93 -21.41 -3.99
CA GLN A 578 -25.12 -21.22 -4.83
C GLN A 578 -25.66 -19.78 -4.76
N SER A 579 -25.64 -19.16 -3.58
CA SER A 579 -26.07 -17.78 -3.39
C SER A 579 -25.16 -16.81 -4.12
N LEU A 580 -23.84 -17.01 -4.05
CA LEU A 580 -22.86 -16.20 -4.79
C LEU A 580 -23.06 -16.27 -6.30
N PHE A 581 -23.29 -17.47 -6.85
CA PHE A 581 -23.62 -17.63 -8.26
C PHE A 581 -24.82 -16.76 -8.68
N LEU A 582 -25.90 -16.81 -7.90
CA LEU A 582 -27.12 -16.10 -8.26
C LEU A 582 -27.01 -14.58 -8.04
N HIS A 583 -26.29 -14.16 -6.99
CA HIS A 583 -25.94 -12.76 -6.71
C HIS A 583 -25.26 -12.11 -7.91
N GLU A 584 -24.24 -12.78 -8.44
CA GLU A 584 -23.46 -12.31 -9.59
C GLU A 584 -24.30 -12.30 -10.88
N LEU A 585 -25.21 -13.26 -11.03
CA LEU A 585 -26.15 -13.29 -12.15
C LEU A 585 -27.14 -12.12 -12.11
N PHE A 586 -27.56 -11.68 -10.91
CA PHE A 586 -28.43 -10.51 -10.74
C PHE A 586 -27.70 -9.18 -10.99
N HIS A 587 -26.41 -9.08 -10.67
CA HIS A 587 -25.61 -7.87 -10.95
C HIS A 587 -25.50 -7.54 -12.46
N PHE A 588 -25.58 -8.55 -13.33
CA PHE A 588 -25.38 -8.38 -14.77
C PHE A 588 -26.35 -7.39 -15.45
N SER A 589 -27.64 -7.35 -15.05
CA SER A 589 -28.64 -6.51 -15.74
C SER A 589 -28.40 -5.00 -15.59
N GLN A 590 -27.46 -4.61 -14.71
CA GLN A 590 -27.12 -3.22 -14.41
C GLN A 590 -25.76 -2.77 -14.98
N ASN A 591 -25.12 -3.61 -15.82
CA ASN A 591 -23.75 -3.37 -16.32
C ASN A 591 -22.68 -3.28 -15.22
N LEU A 592 -22.97 -3.86 -14.05
CA LEU A 592 -22.07 -3.94 -12.91
C LEU A 592 -21.54 -5.37 -12.86
N GLN A 593 -20.24 -5.52 -13.10
CA GLN A 593 -19.50 -6.78 -13.12
C GLN A 593 -18.46 -6.72 -11.99
N SER A 594 -18.03 -7.87 -11.47
CA SER A 594 -16.89 -7.96 -10.55
C SER A 594 -15.62 -7.28 -11.09
N THR A 595 -15.46 -7.28 -12.42
CA THR A 595 -14.40 -6.62 -13.18
C THR A 595 -14.61 -5.11 -13.36
N THR A 596 -15.86 -4.60 -13.38
CA THR A 596 -16.18 -3.16 -13.47
C THR A 596 -16.38 -2.48 -12.10
N CYS A 597 -16.19 -3.22 -11.01
CA CYS A 597 -16.29 -2.70 -9.64
C CYS A 597 -15.13 -1.75 -9.24
N HIS A 598 -14.10 -1.63 -10.08
CA HIS A 598 -13.01 -0.66 -9.89
C HIS A 598 -13.38 0.72 -10.46
N GLY A 599 -13.94 1.56 -9.60
CA GLY A 599 -14.36 2.93 -9.90
C GLY A 599 -15.56 3.39 -9.07
N VAL A 600 -16.46 2.46 -8.72
CA VAL A 600 -17.60 2.69 -7.81
C VAL A 600 -17.17 2.73 -6.34
N GLY A 601 -15.91 2.38 -6.03
CA GLY A 601 -15.33 2.57 -4.69
C GLY A 601 -15.38 4.01 -4.19
N ARG A 602 -15.51 5.00 -5.07
CA ARG A 602 -15.72 6.41 -4.70
C ARG A 602 -17.19 6.76 -4.39
N ALA A 603 -18.12 5.84 -4.61
CA ALA A 603 -19.56 5.99 -4.41
C ALA A 603 -20.10 4.83 -3.55
N GLY A 604 -19.54 4.67 -2.33
CA GLY A 604 -19.85 3.56 -1.43
C GLY A 604 -21.35 3.34 -1.16
N VAL A 605 -22.15 4.41 -1.16
CA VAL A 605 -23.62 4.34 -1.00
C VAL A 605 -24.30 3.71 -2.23
N ALA A 606 -23.90 4.10 -3.44
CA ALA A 606 -24.47 3.53 -4.67
C ALA A 606 -24.13 2.05 -4.81
N ARG A 607 -22.91 1.66 -4.42
CA ARG A 607 -22.48 0.26 -4.40
C ARG A 607 -23.28 -0.57 -3.39
N GLU A 608 -23.48 -0.03 -2.19
CA GLU A 608 -24.31 -0.68 -1.17
C GLU A 608 -25.76 -0.89 -1.65
N GLU A 609 -26.32 0.08 -2.37
CA GLU A 609 -27.67 -0.03 -2.93
C GLU A 609 -27.79 -1.20 -3.90
N VAL A 610 -26.84 -1.32 -4.81
CA VAL A 610 -26.82 -2.39 -5.82
C VAL A 610 -26.61 -3.76 -5.16
N ASP A 611 -25.60 -3.88 -4.27
CA ASP A 611 -25.32 -5.13 -3.55
C ASP A 611 -26.53 -5.58 -2.72
N TYR A 612 -27.22 -4.65 -2.06
CA TYR A 612 -28.42 -4.95 -1.28
C TYR A 612 -29.49 -5.63 -2.13
N TRP A 613 -29.80 -5.07 -3.30
CA TRP A 613 -30.83 -5.63 -4.16
C TRP A 613 -30.40 -6.97 -4.76
N ALA A 614 -29.15 -7.12 -5.18
CA ALA A 614 -28.64 -8.41 -5.67
C ALA A 614 -28.74 -9.52 -4.61
N ASP A 615 -28.32 -9.23 -3.37
CA ASP A 615 -28.47 -10.16 -2.24
C ASP A 615 -29.95 -10.45 -1.92
N ALA A 616 -30.80 -9.43 -1.83
CA ALA A 616 -32.22 -9.58 -1.50
C ALA A 616 -32.98 -10.42 -2.53
N MET A 617 -32.76 -10.14 -3.82
CA MET A 617 -33.37 -10.92 -4.90
C MET A 617 -32.83 -12.34 -4.94
N THR A 618 -31.55 -12.54 -4.64
CA THR A 618 -30.93 -13.86 -4.53
C THR A 618 -31.58 -14.70 -3.44
N VAL A 619 -31.65 -14.17 -2.21
CA VAL A 619 -32.21 -14.88 -1.06
C VAL A 619 -33.68 -15.21 -1.30
N ALA A 620 -34.46 -14.24 -1.77
CA ALA A 620 -35.87 -14.46 -2.06
C ALA A 620 -36.09 -15.49 -3.18
N THR A 621 -35.31 -15.41 -4.27
CA THR A 621 -35.42 -16.36 -5.38
C THR A 621 -35.08 -17.79 -4.95
N LEU A 622 -34.00 -17.96 -4.18
CA LEU A 622 -33.57 -19.27 -3.70
C LEU A 622 -34.53 -19.86 -2.68
N ALA A 623 -35.05 -19.04 -1.76
CA ALA A 623 -36.06 -19.47 -0.80
C ALA A 623 -37.36 -19.86 -1.51
N ALA A 624 -37.87 -19.05 -2.44
CA ALA A 624 -39.07 -19.37 -3.23
C ALA A 624 -38.91 -20.68 -4.00
N TRP A 625 -37.77 -20.87 -4.65
CA TRP A 625 -37.44 -22.09 -5.38
C TRP A 625 -37.39 -23.33 -4.49
N GLU A 626 -36.77 -23.24 -3.31
CA GLU A 626 -36.66 -24.39 -2.39
C GLU A 626 -38.00 -24.70 -1.70
N ILE A 627 -38.78 -23.68 -1.33
CA ILE A 627 -40.14 -23.83 -0.81
C ILE A 627 -41.03 -24.54 -1.84
N HIS A 628 -41.02 -24.06 -3.09
CA HIS A 628 -41.84 -24.65 -4.15
C HIS A 628 -41.47 -26.12 -4.39
N ARG A 629 -40.17 -26.43 -4.45
CA ARG A 629 -39.67 -27.81 -4.62
C ARG A 629 -40.04 -28.74 -3.46
N GLY A 630 -40.20 -28.21 -2.25
CA GLY A 630 -40.63 -28.95 -1.08
C GLY A 630 -42.14 -29.23 -1.01
N GLY A 631 -42.95 -28.67 -1.92
CA GLY A 631 -44.40 -28.80 -1.89
C GLY A 631 -45.00 -28.29 -0.58
N GLU A 632 -45.96 -29.01 0.01
CA GLU A 632 -46.59 -28.61 1.28
C GLU A 632 -45.59 -28.58 2.44
N ALA A 633 -44.67 -29.55 2.53
CA ALA A 633 -43.62 -29.53 3.56
C ALA A 633 -42.68 -28.32 3.40
N GLY A 634 -42.44 -27.87 2.17
CA GLY A 634 -41.70 -26.66 1.86
C GLY A 634 -42.42 -25.40 2.33
N LYS A 635 -43.76 -25.33 2.16
CA LYS A 635 -44.58 -24.22 2.66
C LYS A 635 -44.60 -24.15 4.18
N GLU A 636 -44.76 -25.30 4.85
CA GLU A 636 -44.69 -25.40 6.32
C GLU A 636 -43.32 -24.97 6.84
N SER A 637 -42.25 -25.23 6.08
CA SER A 637 -40.87 -24.89 6.42
C SER A 637 -40.40 -23.54 5.83
N ALA A 638 -41.32 -22.70 5.33
CA ALA A 638 -40.96 -21.49 4.59
C ALA A 638 -40.08 -20.53 5.42
N ARG A 639 -40.37 -20.42 6.72
CA ARG A 639 -39.58 -19.63 7.66
C ARG A 639 -38.17 -20.18 7.80
N GLU A 640 -38.04 -21.48 8.04
CA GLU A 640 -36.75 -22.16 8.24
C GLU A 640 -35.88 -22.06 6.99
N ILE A 641 -36.47 -22.31 5.81
CA ILE A 641 -35.80 -22.18 4.51
C ILE A 641 -35.31 -20.74 4.29
N THR A 642 -36.17 -19.75 4.54
CA THR A 642 -35.83 -18.33 4.35
C THR A 642 -34.71 -17.90 5.30
N VAL A 643 -34.79 -18.26 6.58
CA VAL A 643 -33.74 -17.98 7.56
C VAL A 643 -32.42 -18.64 7.16
N ALA A 644 -32.45 -19.85 6.61
CA ALA A 644 -31.25 -20.55 6.17
C ALA A 644 -30.53 -19.84 5.00
N TYR A 645 -31.25 -19.21 4.08
CA TYR A 645 -30.64 -18.40 3.02
C TYR A 645 -30.14 -17.04 3.51
N VAL A 646 -30.83 -16.42 4.48
CA VAL A 646 -30.30 -15.23 5.15
C VAL A 646 -29.01 -15.56 5.92
N ASP A 647 -28.99 -16.69 6.61
CA ASP A 647 -27.80 -17.19 7.31
C ASP A 647 -26.68 -17.53 6.33
N ALA A 648 -26.99 -17.99 5.11
CA ALA A 648 -25.99 -18.16 4.06
C ALA A 648 -25.37 -16.83 3.61
N VAL A 649 -26.14 -15.74 3.48
CA VAL A 649 -25.57 -14.42 3.18
C VAL A 649 -24.63 -13.96 4.29
N LEU A 650 -25.04 -14.07 5.55
CA LEU A 650 -24.19 -13.74 6.70
C LEU A 650 -22.92 -14.61 6.72
N SER A 651 -23.05 -15.92 6.53
CA SER A 651 -21.92 -16.85 6.44
C SER A 651 -20.98 -16.55 5.28
N GLY A 652 -21.50 -16.11 4.14
CA GLY A 652 -20.69 -15.65 3.03
C GLY A 652 -19.87 -14.42 3.41
N ILE A 653 -20.53 -13.36 3.92
CA ILE A 653 -19.86 -12.13 4.34
C ILE A 653 -18.75 -12.42 5.36
N GLU A 654 -19.05 -13.20 6.39
CA GLU A 654 -18.09 -13.56 7.43
C GLU A 654 -16.95 -14.43 6.89
N ALA A 655 -17.23 -15.41 6.02
CA ALA A 655 -16.19 -16.24 5.41
C ALA A 655 -15.19 -15.39 4.63
N PHE A 656 -15.67 -14.39 3.87
CA PHE A 656 -14.79 -13.48 3.13
C PHE A 656 -14.00 -12.57 4.05
N ASP A 657 -14.65 -11.89 5.00
CA ASP A 657 -13.95 -10.98 5.91
C ASP A 657 -12.94 -11.74 6.78
N ARG A 658 -13.26 -12.98 7.22
CA ARG A 658 -12.31 -13.86 7.92
C ARG A 658 -11.17 -14.29 7.05
N PHE A 659 -11.48 -14.65 5.81
CA PHE A 659 -10.47 -15.05 4.86
C PHE A 659 -9.56 -13.89 4.49
N GLU A 660 -10.04 -12.65 4.47
CA GLU A 660 -9.28 -11.44 4.12
C GLU A 660 -8.55 -10.77 5.27
N GLN A 661 -9.06 -10.85 6.51
CA GLN A 661 -8.55 -10.11 7.68
C GLN A 661 -8.29 -10.98 8.92
N GLY A 662 -8.65 -12.27 8.89
CA GLY A 662 -8.49 -13.20 10.01
C GLY A 662 -9.67 -13.24 10.97
N GLU A 663 -9.46 -13.73 12.19
CA GLU A 663 -10.53 -13.91 13.20
C GLU A 663 -11.13 -12.60 13.74
N ARG A 664 -10.58 -11.46 13.32
CA ARG A 664 -11.03 -10.11 13.68
C ARG A 664 -10.91 -9.17 12.49
N ILE A 665 -11.91 -8.31 12.27
CA ILE A 665 -11.85 -7.22 11.30
C ILE A 665 -11.09 -6.02 11.91
N ASP A 666 -9.86 -5.81 11.46
CA ASP A 666 -9.04 -4.67 11.87
C ASP A 666 -9.45 -3.39 11.16
N VAL A 667 -9.68 -3.48 9.84
CA VAL A 667 -10.11 -2.35 8.99
C VAL A 667 -11.59 -2.53 8.64
N LEU A 668 -12.45 -1.95 9.47
CA LEU A 668 -13.90 -2.00 9.28
C LEU A 668 -14.41 -0.75 8.56
N TYR A 669 -14.76 -0.90 7.28
CA TYR A 669 -15.43 0.15 6.53
C TYR A 669 -16.89 0.31 6.96
N GLU A 670 -17.39 1.54 6.98
CA GLU A 670 -18.77 1.86 7.39
C GLU A 670 -19.81 1.13 6.53
N ARG A 671 -19.56 0.99 5.22
CA ARG A 671 -20.41 0.20 4.32
C ARG A 671 -20.51 -1.28 4.73
N ARG A 672 -19.40 -1.85 5.20
CA ARG A 672 -19.37 -3.26 5.64
C ARG A 672 -20.11 -3.40 6.97
N LEU A 673 -19.92 -2.46 7.90
CA LEU A 673 -20.71 -2.38 9.13
C LEU A 673 -22.22 -2.34 8.82
N ARG A 674 -22.67 -1.45 7.94
CA ARG A 674 -24.09 -1.39 7.53
C ARG A 674 -24.58 -2.72 6.96
N ARG A 675 -23.79 -3.40 6.11
CA ARG A 675 -24.16 -4.71 5.56
C ARG A 675 -24.42 -5.76 6.66
N TYR A 676 -23.57 -5.84 7.68
CA TYR A 676 -23.83 -6.71 8.85
C TYR A 676 -25.13 -6.34 9.56
N LEU A 677 -25.35 -5.07 9.86
CA LEU A 677 -26.53 -4.61 10.58
C LEU A 677 -27.82 -4.89 9.79
N ILE A 678 -27.82 -4.62 8.48
CA ILE A 678 -28.92 -4.90 7.56
C ILE A 678 -29.27 -6.39 7.57
N TRP A 679 -28.29 -7.27 7.36
CA TRP A 679 -28.57 -8.70 7.22
C TRP A 679 -28.92 -9.38 8.55
N HIS A 680 -28.38 -8.91 9.68
CA HIS A 680 -28.87 -9.35 11.00
C HIS A 680 -30.30 -8.89 11.29
N LEU A 681 -30.70 -7.69 10.84
CA LEU A 681 -32.09 -7.25 10.96
C LEU A 681 -33.01 -8.01 10.00
N GLN A 682 -32.58 -8.28 8.76
CA GLN A 682 -33.32 -9.14 7.83
C GLN A 682 -33.52 -10.54 8.41
N ARG A 683 -32.53 -11.10 9.10
CA ARG A 683 -32.66 -12.37 9.80
C ARG A 683 -33.75 -12.33 10.87
N ALA A 684 -33.77 -11.28 11.69
CA ALA A 684 -34.80 -11.09 12.71
C ALA A 684 -36.21 -10.92 12.10
N ARG A 685 -36.32 -10.24 10.96
CA ARG A 685 -37.57 -10.10 10.18
C ARG A 685 -38.01 -11.44 9.57
N ALA A 686 -37.08 -12.21 8.99
CA ALA A 686 -37.34 -13.53 8.41
C ALA A 686 -37.85 -14.54 9.45
N GLN A 687 -37.39 -14.46 10.70
CA GLN A 687 -37.89 -15.28 11.80
C GLN A 687 -39.37 -15.04 12.13
N ALA A 688 -39.95 -13.93 11.69
CA ALA A 688 -41.36 -13.60 11.88
C ALA A 688 -42.22 -13.97 10.66
N LEU A 689 -41.66 -14.65 9.65
CA LEU A 689 -42.41 -15.17 8.52
C LEU A 689 -43.38 -16.27 9.00
N MET A 690 -44.63 -16.16 8.59
CA MET A 690 -45.71 -17.11 8.91
C MET A 690 -46.15 -17.92 7.69
N GLN A 691 -46.01 -17.35 6.48
CA GLN A 691 -46.48 -17.93 5.22
C GLN A 691 -45.48 -17.63 4.10
N ALA A 692 -45.40 -18.50 3.09
CA ALA A 692 -44.46 -18.37 1.97
C ALA A 692 -44.72 -17.11 1.13
N GLU A 693 -45.97 -16.68 1.03
CA GLU A 693 -46.41 -15.52 0.27
C GLU A 693 -45.81 -14.20 0.79
N GLN A 694 -45.43 -14.17 2.07
CA GLN A 694 -44.84 -13.01 2.74
C GLN A 694 -43.36 -12.77 2.35
N LEU A 695 -42.74 -13.71 1.61
CA LEU A 695 -41.34 -13.64 1.21
C LEU A 695 -41.02 -12.35 0.43
N TRP A 696 -41.91 -11.96 -0.48
CA TRP A 696 -41.72 -10.74 -1.28
C TRP A 696 -42.04 -9.46 -0.49
N GLU A 697 -42.89 -9.52 0.53
CA GLU A 697 -43.07 -8.38 1.46
C GLU A 697 -41.82 -8.13 2.31
N LEU A 698 -41.07 -9.20 2.61
CA LEU A 698 -39.82 -9.14 3.37
C LEU A 698 -38.67 -8.52 2.55
N PHE A 699 -38.42 -9.04 1.34
CA PHE A 699 -37.26 -8.67 0.51
C PHE A 699 -37.54 -7.65 -0.58
N GLY A 700 -38.80 -7.45 -0.98
CA GLY A 700 -39.19 -6.50 -2.02
C GLY A 700 -39.10 -5.03 -1.61
N LYS A 701 -38.66 -4.74 -0.39
CA LYS A 701 -38.55 -3.39 0.19
C LYS A 701 -37.10 -3.10 0.56
N ARG A 702 -36.64 -1.88 0.29
CA ARG A 702 -35.32 -1.42 0.70
C ARG A 702 -35.26 -1.20 2.20
N LEU A 703 -34.41 -1.97 2.88
CA LEU A 703 -34.10 -1.84 4.29
C LEU A 703 -32.71 -1.21 4.47
N LEU A 704 -32.64 -0.05 5.09
CA LEU A 704 -31.39 0.59 5.52
C LEU A 704 -31.24 0.45 7.03
N VAL A 705 -30.03 0.14 7.50
CA VAL A 705 -29.69 0.12 8.92
C VAL A 705 -28.34 0.79 9.12
N GLU A 706 -28.29 1.76 10.03
CA GLU A 706 -27.08 2.52 10.33
C GLU A 706 -26.89 2.66 11.84
N LEU A 707 -25.64 2.58 12.29
CA LEU A 707 -25.24 2.94 13.66
C LEU A 707 -24.60 4.31 13.59
N ALA A 708 -25.12 5.32 14.29
CA ALA A 708 -24.58 6.68 14.22
C ALA A 708 -24.82 7.48 15.53
N PRO A 709 -23.94 8.44 15.89
CA PRO A 709 -22.75 8.85 15.14
C PRO A 709 -21.52 7.96 15.39
N LEU A 710 -20.68 7.81 14.37
CA LEU A 710 -19.42 7.06 14.39
C LEU A 710 -18.23 7.99 14.19
N GLN A 711 -17.19 7.80 14.99
CA GLN A 711 -15.84 8.32 14.74
C GLN A 711 -15.12 7.44 13.73
N GLY A 712 -14.32 8.06 12.87
CA GLY A 712 -13.61 7.36 11.82
C GLY A 712 -12.76 8.30 10.98
N ARG A 713 -12.02 7.72 10.05
CA ARG A 713 -11.15 8.42 9.08
C ARG A 713 -11.47 7.98 7.66
N LEU A 714 -11.19 8.84 6.69
CA LEU A 714 -11.23 8.46 5.29
C LEU A 714 -9.90 7.80 4.90
N ASP A 715 -9.96 6.74 4.12
CA ASP A 715 -8.78 6.14 3.49
C ASP A 715 -8.39 6.89 2.19
N GLU A 716 -7.35 6.40 1.51
CA GLU A 716 -6.86 6.96 0.22
C GLU A 716 -7.91 6.90 -0.91
N ARG A 717 -9.00 6.14 -0.72
CA ARG A 717 -10.11 5.96 -1.66
C ARG A 717 -11.36 6.74 -1.26
N PHE A 718 -11.28 7.54 -0.19
CA PHE A 718 -12.39 8.26 0.44
C PHE A 718 -13.48 7.34 1.02
N ASP A 719 -13.15 6.08 1.32
CA ASP A 719 -14.02 5.20 2.09
C ASP A 719 -13.82 5.49 3.59
N LYS A 720 -14.94 5.61 4.34
CA LYS A 720 -14.90 5.82 5.79
C LYS A 720 -14.57 4.52 6.52
N VAL A 721 -13.44 4.50 7.19
CA VAL A 721 -13.01 3.48 8.15
C VAL A 721 -13.52 3.86 9.53
N VAL A 722 -14.21 2.93 10.19
CA VAL A 722 -14.83 3.14 11.51
C VAL A 722 -13.82 2.84 12.62
N ASP A 723 -13.51 3.86 13.41
CA ASP A 723 -12.61 3.73 14.56
C ASP A 723 -13.42 3.35 15.81
N ALA A 724 -14.40 4.15 16.20
CA ALA A 724 -15.23 3.94 17.40
C ALA A 724 -16.63 4.56 17.25
N PRO A 725 -17.67 4.03 17.93
CA PRO A 725 -18.95 4.72 18.04
C PRO A 725 -18.89 5.76 19.17
N GLN A 726 -19.67 6.84 19.04
CA GLN A 726 -19.86 7.76 20.18
C GLN A 726 -20.81 7.14 21.22
N GLU A 727 -20.72 7.57 22.48
CA GLU A 727 -21.58 7.05 23.57
C GLU A 727 -23.07 7.22 23.31
N ASN A 728 -23.45 8.29 22.62
CA ASN A 728 -24.82 8.61 22.26
C ASN A 728 -25.30 7.93 20.96
N ALA A 729 -24.51 7.02 20.39
CA ALA A 729 -24.87 6.38 19.13
C ALA A 729 -26.12 5.51 19.22
N GLU A 730 -26.91 5.55 18.15
CA GLU A 730 -28.21 4.88 18.04
C GLU A 730 -28.26 4.06 16.74
N ILE A 731 -29.16 3.09 16.70
CA ILE A 731 -29.50 2.37 15.47
C ILE A 731 -30.62 3.14 14.78
N PHE A 732 -30.37 3.57 13.55
CA PHE A 732 -31.35 4.15 12.65
C PHE A 732 -31.75 3.08 11.64
N VAL A 733 -33.06 2.88 11.46
CA VAL A 733 -33.61 1.97 10.47
C VAL A 733 -34.53 2.75 9.56
N VAL A 734 -34.38 2.57 8.24
CA VAL A 734 -35.31 3.11 7.25
C VAL A 734 -35.90 1.97 6.43
N LEU A 735 -37.23 1.93 6.35
CA LEU A 735 -37.98 1.00 5.51
C LEU A 735 -39.10 1.78 4.82
N GLU A 736 -39.12 1.77 3.48
CA GLU A 736 -40.10 2.51 2.66
C GLU A 736 -40.22 4.01 3.05
N GLY A 737 -39.08 4.67 3.27
CA GLY A 737 -39.04 6.09 3.63
C GLY A 737 -39.46 6.40 5.08
N LYS A 738 -39.81 5.40 5.89
CA LYS A 738 -40.14 5.59 7.31
C LYS A 738 -38.89 5.38 8.17
N LEU A 739 -38.53 6.40 8.94
CA LEU A 739 -37.40 6.38 9.87
C LEU A 739 -37.82 5.84 11.24
N MET A 740 -37.06 4.89 11.76
CA MET A 740 -37.16 4.33 13.11
C MET A 740 -35.84 4.54 13.83
N ARG A 741 -35.90 4.86 15.13
CA ARG A 741 -34.73 5.04 16.00
C ARG A 741 -34.80 4.02 17.12
N SER A 742 -33.67 3.38 17.41
CA SER A 742 -33.55 2.44 18.52
C SER A 742 -32.26 2.68 19.28
N ARG A 743 -32.39 2.85 20.60
CA ARG A 743 -31.30 2.73 21.56
C ARG A 743 -31.48 1.39 22.26
N PRO A 744 -30.70 0.36 21.93
CA PRO A 744 -30.81 -0.91 22.64
C PRO A 744 -30.39 -0.69 24.10
N ALA A 745 -31.36 -0.55 25.01
CA ALA A 745 -31.14 -0.20 26.41
C ALA A 745 -30.18 -1.16 27.17
N ALA A 746 -29.93 -2.34 26.61
CA ALA A 746 -29.07 -3.37 27.18
C ALA A 746 -27.67 -3.49 26.53
N HIS A 747 -27.35 -2.71 25.48
CA HIS A 747 -26.09 -2.87 24.74
C HIS A 747 -25.49 -1.50 24.39
N ALA A 748 -24.28 -1.23 24.88
CA ALA A 748 -23.53 -0.04 24.48
C ALA A 748 -23.18 -0.11 22.98
N PRO A 749 -23.15 1.01 22.24
CA PRO A 749 -22.77 1.04 20.82
C PRO A 749 -21.43 0.36 20.51
N SER A 750 -20.47 0.45 21.43
CA SER A 750 -19.17 -0.22 21.34
C SER A 750 -19.30 -1.75 21.27
N VAL A 751 -20.27 -2.34 21.96
CA VAL A 751 -20.54 -3.79 21.94
C VAL A 751 -21.05 -4.24 20.57
N ILE A 752 -21.83 -3.40 19.88
CA ILE A 752 -22.33 -3.70 18.53
C ILE A 752 -21.17 -3.68 17.55
N LEU A 753 -20.33 -2.64 17.59
CA LEU A 753 -19.17 -2.52 16.72
C LEU A 753 -18.19 -3.68 16.92
N GLU A 754 -17.91 -4.01 18.17
CA GLU A 754 -17.01 -5.10 18.53
C GLU A 754 -17.57 -6.46 18.09
N ALA A 755 -18.87 -6.71 18.29
CA ALA A 755 -19.51 -7.94 17.83
C ALA A 755 -19.44 -8.12 16.31
N VAL A 756 -19.46 -7.03 15.52
CA VAL A 756 -19.19 -7.10 14.07
C VAL A 756 -17.73 -7.43 13.81
N ARG A 757 -16.78 -6.75 14.48
CA ARG A 757 -15.35 -6.98 14.31
C ARG A 757 -14.94 -8.42 14.63
N THR A 758 -15.60 -9.06 15.60
CA THR A 758 -15.28 -10.43 16.04
C THR A 758 -16.31 -11.47 15.63
N PHE A 759 -17.21 -11.15 14.70
CA PHE A 759 -18.20 -12.07 14.13
C PHE A 759 -19.14 -12.74 15.17
N GLU A 760 -19.51 -12.04 16.24
CA GLU A 760 -20.35 -12.56 17.33
C GLU A 760 -21.85 -12.52 16.98
N ARG A 761 -22.30 -13.42 16.09
CA ARG A 761 -23.69 -13.51 15.59
C ARG A 761 -24.76 -13.49 16.66
N ASN A 762 -24.51 -14.14 17.80
CA ASN A 762 -25.48 -14.24 18.90
C ASN A 762 -25.73 -12.89 19.59
N LYS A 763 -24.71 -12.02 19.65
CA LYS A 763 -24.89 -10.67 20.20
C LYS A 763 -25.66 -9.81 19.21
N LEU A 764 -25.27 -9.81 17.94
CA LEU A 764 -25.93 -9.04 16.88
C LEU A 764 -27.40 -9.47 16.69
N SER A 765 -27.68 -10.77 16.72
CA SER A 765 -29.05 -11.31 16.62
C SER A 765 -29.94 -10.86 17.78
N ARG A 766 -29.41 -10.80 19.02
CA ARG A 766 -30.17 -10.30 20.17
C ARG A 766 -30.51 -8.82 20.04
N VAL A 767 -29.54 -8.02 19.60
CA VAL A 767 -29.73 -6.58 19.35
C VAL A 767 -30.80 -6.36 18.27
N MET A 768 -30.68 -7.01 17.12
CA MET A 768 -31.61 -6.80 16.00
C MET A 768 -33.01 -7.36 16.27
N ARG A 769 -33.13 -8.42 17.08
CA ARG A 769 -34.44 -8.89 17.55
C ARG A 769 -35.14 -7.84 18.43
N ALA A 770 -34.41 -7.18 19.34
CA ALA A 770 -34.97 -6.11 20.15
C ALA A 770 -35.40 -4.91 19.29
N VAL A 771 -34.60 -4.52 18.29
CA VAL A 771 -34.97 -3.48 17.32
C VAL A 771 -36.25 -3.85 16.57
N ARG A 772 -36.37 -5.10 16.10
CA ARG A 772 -37.57 -5.61 15.44
C ARG A 772 -38.79 -5.57 16.37
N GLU A 773 -38.67 -6.01 17.62
CA GLU A 773 -39.77 -6.03 18.59
C GLU A 773 -40.27 -4.62 18.93
N GLN A 774 -39.34 -3.66 19.10
CA GLN A 774 -39.66 -2.26 19.34
C GLN A 774 -40.49 -1.65 18.21
N HIS A 775 -40.22 -2.04 16.95
CA HIS A 775 -40.85 -1.47 15.75
C HIS A 775 -41.62 -2.51 14.93
N SER A 776 -42.23 -3.50 15.60
CA SER A 776 -42.85 -4.68 14.97
C SER A 776 -43.90 -4.32 13.93
N GLY A 777 -44.71 -3.29 14.20
CA GLY A 777 -45.76 -2.82 13.29
C GLY A 777 -45.27 -2.29 11.95
N LEU A 778 -44.00 -1.87 11.85
CA LEU A 778 -43.41 -1.40 10.60
C LEU A 778 -42.48 -2.44 9.98
N LEU A 779 -41.70 -3.15 10.80
CA LEU A 779 -40.68 -4.07 10.31
C LEU A 779 -41.24 -5.45 9.90
N VAL A 780 -42.30 -5.89 10.57
CA VAL A 780 -42.96 -7.20 10.36
C VAL A 780 -44.48 -7.05 10.47
N PRO A 781 -45.13 -6.22 9.63
CA PRO A 781 -46.57 -5.96 9.73
C PRO A 781 -47.45 -7.21 9.60
N TRP A 782 -46.92 -8.26 8.95
CA TRP A 782 -47.56 -9.55 8.74
C TRP A 782 -47.50 -10.51 9.94
N ALA A 783 -46.77 -10.17 11.00
CA ALA A 783 -46.62 -11.00 12.19
C ALA A 783 -47.67 -10.69 13.29
N ARG A 784 -48.78 -10.05 12.91
CA ARG A 784 -49.85 -9.59 13.81
C ARG A 784 -51.06 -10.49 13.81
#